data_AF-A0A952PA37-F1
#
_entry.id   AF-A0A952PA37-F1
#
_cell.length_a   1.000
_cell.length_b   1.000
_cell.length_c   1.000
_cell.angle_alpha   90.00
_cell.angle_beta   90.00
_cell.angle_gamma   90.00
#
_symmetry.space_group_name_H-M   'P 1'
#
loop_
_entity.id
_entity.type
_entity.pdbx_description
1 polymer ?
#
loop_
_entity_poly.entity_id
_entity_poly.type
_entity_poly.pdbx_seq_one_letter_code
_entity_poly.pdbx_strand_id
1 'polypeptide(L)'
;MLKVAVTTIESFRNYLNGSIELEDLLKRVRGEFTPSRYMDLGSAFHDILEKAEERFIPERNVFKAKNGIEFDFDIISPCYEKIVQDAPFEVKITKIYKIGDEEVEVVAKVDQLYGNHIIENKTCWGMFDFERYFNSCQWKYYLDIFEAERVYYNVFCLSDKVNGIELRNIEQFSFNAYPDLSDDLYELLTDFVKFIHNQKLEEYFTPDYKSEPKQQKVIQSSNQIDSTNNQRDLDMKIQKIKIANLLGIEELEFDPGKFTLIEGRNGSGKTSILESIKHALNGGHDAKLLRNGTDKGEIVLVLDDGVQLTKTVTLNKSDVKILDKEGNRINKPQTYIDKLIDMLSVNPVQFLTADKKNRVNYLLEAIPMKLTKDHLESSLNGMSGRVRDDLNGHALEVIGRIYKQFYDERTGVNRALKEKSATMTQLKESIAELNYSPNELLEKIKSLENKKGEMEGKKSMFLDQAVNIRIKKLDNEEERFQDEMNRIRLEHESSKQEIYDWFENQKTEIHSKFEDKYLPLITELSMLQEQHKQYQNQEKTRELVEQFHNECLMLKEETDKLSNALTGLEKLKENLLKELPIKDLEIKEGEIYCKDIVFDKLNTAEQVKIAVEVAKIRASELGIICVDGIERLDKDTFNEFKTKAIDSGLQMIVTKVGDSDLNIHTELVA
;
A
#
# COMPACT_ATOMS: atom_id res chain seq x y z
N MET A 1 35.19 15.25 19.83
CA MET A 1 34.90 13.81 20.02
C MET A 1 33.41 13.64 19.83
N LEU A 2 33.02 12.93 18.77
CA LEU A 2 31.63 12.64 18.46
C LEU A 2 31.27 11.27 19.04
N LYS A 3 30.09 11.15 19.63
CA LYS A 3 29.53 9.88 20.10
C LYS A 3 28.36 9.50 19.21
N VAL A 4 28.50 8.41 18.47
CA VAL A 4 27.58 8.04 17.39
C VAL A 4 27.06 6.62 17.61
N ALA A 5 25.76 6.39 17.47
CA ALA A 5 25.20 5.04 17.45
C ALA A 5 25.28 4.41 16.06
N VAL A 6 25.54 3.10 15.99
CA VAL A 6 25.54 2.34 14.72
C VAL A 6 24.21 2.50 13.96
N THR A 7 23.08 2.57 14.66
CA THR A 7 21.76 2.81 14.07
C THR A 7 21.63 4.16 13.36
N THR A 8 22.37 5.17 13.83
CA THR A 8 22.41 6.49 13.20
C THR A 8 23.27 6.46 11.94
N ILE A 9 24.39 5.74 11.95
CA ILE A 9 25.24 5.51 10.76
C ILE A 9 24.46 4.71 9.70
N GLU A 10 23.70 3.69 10.10
CA GLU A 10 22.82 2.95 9.19
C GLU A 10 21.73 3.85 8.61
N SER A 11 21.17 4.78 9.40
CA SER A 11 20.21 5.77 8.87
C SER A 11 20.87 6.68 7.83
N PHE A 12 22.11 7.11 8.04
CA PHE A 12 22.87 7.88 7.06
C PHE A 12 23.16 7.07 5.77
N ARG A 13 23.55 5.80 5.88
CA ARG A 13 23.70 4.90 4.72
C ARG A 13 22.41 4.79 3.91
N ASN A 14 21.27 4.68 4.61
CA ASN A 14 19.94 4.64 3.98
C ASN A 14 19.54 5.96 3.33
N TYR A 15 20.11 7.09 3.76
CA TYR A 15 19.96 8.35 3.06
C TYR A 15 20.82 8.37 1.78
N LEU A 16 22.08 7.94 1.86
CA LEU A 16 22.99 7.89 0.70
C LEU A 16 22.46 7.00 -0.44
N ASN A 17 21.74 5.93 -0.11
CA ASN A 17 21.15 5.02 -1.09
C ASN A 17 19.71 5.39 -1.51
N GLY A 18 19.15 6.50 -1.00
CA GLY A 18 17.81 6.97 -1.33
C GLY A 18 16.65 6.22 -0.66
N SER A 19 16.91 5.38 0.34
CA SER A 19 15.86 4.66 1.09
C SER A 19 15.14 5.54 2.11
N ILE A 20 15.74 6.64 2.56
CA ILE A 20 15.09 7.67 3.40
C ILE A 20 15.46 9.08 2.92
N GLU A 21 14.55 10.02 3.12
CA GLU A 21 14.76 11.42 2.81
C GLU A 21 15.66 12.11 3.86
N LEU A 22 16.34 13.19 3.46
CA LEU A 22 17.22 13.96 4.34
C LEU A 22 16.47 14.45 5.60
N GLU A 23 15.23 14.91 5.44
CA GLU A 23 14.40 15.40 6.54
C GLU A 23 14.13 14.32 7.59
N ASP A 24 13.94 13.07 7.17
CA ASP A 24 13.71 11.95 8.09
C ASP A 24 15.00 11.55 8.82
N LEU A 25 16.15 11.64 8.16
CA LEU A 25 17.45 11.49 8.81
C LEU A 25 17.67 12.58 9.87
N LEU A 26 17.38 13.85 9.55
CA LEU A 26 17.56 14.97 10.48
C LEU A 26 16.66 14.84 11.70
N LYS A 27 15.39 14.44 11.54
CA LYS A 27 14.49 14.16 12.67
C LYS A 27 15.03 13.07 13.60
N ARG A 28 15.63 12.02 13.04
CA ARG A 28 16.27 10.95 13.84
C ARG A 28 17.48 11.46 14.61
N VAL A 29 18.34 12.27 13.97
CA VAL A 29 19.51 12.89 14.63
C VAL A 29 19.07 13.82 15.77
N ARG A 30 18.01 14.61 15.57
CA ARG A 30 17.50 15.54 16.59
C ARG A 30 16.70 14.88 17.71
N GLY A 31 16.28 13.63 17.54
CA GLY A 31 15.40 12.92 18.48
C GLY A 31 13.93 13.34 18.36
N GLU A 32 13.53 13.95 17.25
CA GLU A 32 12.15 14.38 16.94
C GLU A 32 11.32 13.28 16.25
N PHE A 33 11.85 12.05 16.25
CA PHE A 33 11.25 10.92 15.56
C PHE A 33 10.03 10.39 16.32
N THR A 34 8.92 10.19 15.60
CA THR A 34 7.72 9.52 16.14
C THR A 34 7.72 8.06 15.68
N PRO A 35 7.74 7.07 16.59
CA PRO A 35 7.68 5.66 16.23
C PRO A 35 6.45 5.33 15.39
N SER A 36 6.63 4.50 14.36
CA SER A 36 5.50 3.92 13.64
C SER A 36 4.90 2.77 14.44
N ARG A 37 3.65 2.39 14.15
CA ARG A 37 2.99 1.22 14.76
C ARG A 37 3.88 -0.04 14.69
N TYR A 38 4.54 -0.28 13.56
CA TYR A 38 5.41 -1.45 13.38
C TYR A 38 6.71 -1.36 14.20
N MET A 39 7.19 -0.14 14.50
CA MET A 39 8.33 0.05 15.41
C MET A 39 7.94 -0.17 16.87
N ASP A 40 6.74 0.25 17.27
CA ASP A 40 6.21 -0.05 18.61
C ASP A 40 5.98 -1.54 18.80
N LEU A 41 5.44 -2.21 17.78
CA LEU A 41 5.27 -3.66 17.76
C LEU A 41 6.61 -4.40 17.80
N GLY A 42 7.60 -3.96 17.02
CA GLY A 42 8.95 -4.52 17.06
C GLY A 42 9.59 -4.34 18.45
N SER A 43 9.49 -3.15 19.04
CA SER A 43 10.03 -2.87 20.37
C SER A 43 9.35 -3.72 21.46
N ALA A 44 8.03 -3.92 21.36
CA ALA A 44 7.30 -4.83 22.24
C ALA A 44 7.78 -6.27 22.11
N PHE A 45 8.01 -6.72 20.88
CA PHE A 45 8.49 -8.06 20.58
C PHE A 45 9.86 -8.33 21.21
N HIS A 46 10.79 -7.38 21.08
CA HIS A 46 12.12 -7.49 21.70
C HIS A 46 12.06 -7.50 23.23
N ASP A 47 11.26 -6.63 23.85
CA ASP A 47 11.06 -6.61 25.31
C ASP A 47 10.51 -7.95 25.84
N ILE A 48 9.63 -8.60 25.05
CA ILE A 48 9.12 -9.93 25.37
C ILE A 48 10.21 -10.99 25.24
N LEU A 49 11.00 -10.99 24.16
CA LEU A 49 12.06 -11.98 23.98
C LEU A 49 13.16 -11.88 25.05
N GLU A 50 13.51 -10.65 25.44
CA GLU A 50 14.50 -10.40 26.51
C GLU A 50 14.01 -10.91 27.87
N LYS A 51 12.71 -10.73 28.17
CA LYS A 51 12.13 -10.97 29.49
C LYS A 51 10.94 -11.91 29.45
N ALA A 52 11.02 -12.98 28.66
CA ALA A 52 9.89 -13.84 28.35
C ALA A 52 9.18 -14.36 29.61
N GLU A 53 9.94 -14.82 30.60
CA GLU A 53 9.38 -15.30 31.87
C GLU A 53 8.63 -14.21 32.65
N GLU A 54 9.13 -12.97 32.65
CA GLU A 54 8.48 -11.82 33.32
C GLU A 54 7.27 -11.28 32.52
N ARG A 55 7.26 -11.48 31.19
CA ARG A 55 6.23 -10.95 30.30
C ARG A 55 5.07 -11.92 30.08
N PHE A 56 5.23 -13.19 30.42
CA PHE A 56 4.18 -14.18 30.22
C PHE A 56 3.06 -14.06 31.25
N ILE A 57 1.81 -14.12 30.78
CA ILE A 57 0.59 -14.11 31.59
C ILE A 57 -0.11 -15.47 31.41
N PRO A 58 0.13 -16.44 32.31
CA PRO A 58 -0.33 -17.82 32.15
C PRO A 58 -1.84 -17.96 32.01
N GLU A 59 -2.62 -17.15 32.74
CA GLU A 59 -4.10 -17.26 32.78
C GLU A 59 -4.74 -16.90 31.43
N ARG A 60 -4.03 -16.12 30.62
CA ARG A 60 -4.49 -15.63 29.32
C ARG A 60 -3.73 -16.25 28.16
N ASN A 61 -2.67 -17.01 28.44
CA ASN A 61 -1.77 -17.59 27.44
C ASN A 61 -1.19 -16.54 26.45
N VAL A 62 -0.81 -15.37 26.98
CA VAL A 62 -0.24 -14.27 26.19
C VAL A 62 1.01 -13.72 26.87
N PHE A 63 1.90 -13.13 26.07
CA PHE A 63 2.98 -12.28 26.53
C PHE A 63 2.58 -10.82 26.43
N LYS A 64 2.86 -10.03 27.47
CA LYS A 64 2.57 -8.60 27.51
C LYS A 64 3.84 -7.79 27.67
N ALA A 65 4.18 -7.00 26.65
CA ALA A 65 5.32 -6.11 26.69
C ALA A 65 5.09 -4.92 27.63
N LYS A 66 6.18 -4.25 28.00
CA LYS A 66 6.16 -3.04 28.85
C LYS A 66 5.30 -1.90 28.30
N ASN A 67 5.21 -1.77 26.98
CA ASN A 67 4.36 -0.77 26.32
C ASN A 67 2.88 -1.17 26.23
N GLY A 68 2.51 -2.33 26.81
CA GLY A 68 1.14 -2.82 26.92
C GLY A 68 0.66 -3.65 25.73
N ILE A 69 1.47 -3.80 24.68
CA ILE A 69 1.17 -4.65 23.52
C ILE A 69 1.26 -6.12 23.95
N GLU A 70 0.33 -6.92 23.45
CA GLU A 70 0.22 -8.35 23.78
C GLU A 70 0.43 -9.21 22.53
N PHE A 71 1.10 -10.35 22.71
CA PHE A 71 1.32 -11.37 21.68
C PHE A 71 0.90 -12.73 22.24
N ASP A 72 0.20 -13.53 21.43
CA ASP A 72 -0.21 -14.87 21.84
C ASP A 72 0.99 -15.79 22.05
N PHE A 73 0.84 -16.76 22.96
CA PHE A 73 1.88 -17.74 23.25
C PHE A 73 2.41 -18.44 22.00
N ASP A 74 1.50 -18.84 21.09
CA ASP A 74 1.85 -19.57 19.87
C ASP A 74 2.70 -18.74 18.89
N ILE A 75 2.71 -17.41 19.04
CA ILE A 75 3.56 -16.51 18.24
C ILE A 75 4.96 -16.43 18.85
N ILE A 76 5.04 -16.28 20.18
CA ILE A 76 6.30 -16.04 20.88
C ILE A 76 7.07 -17.32 21.13
N SER A 77 6.41 -18.42 21.48
CA SER A 77 7.05 -19.71 21.78
C SER A 77 8.06 -20.16 20.71
N PRO A 78 7.68 -20.26 19.41
CA PRO A 78 8.63 -20.68 18.38
C PRO A 78 9.78 -19.68 18.15
N CYS A 79 9.57 -18.39 18.46
CA CYS A 79 10.62 -17.37 18.38
C CYS A 79 11.57 -17.44 19.57
N TYR A 80 11.02 -17.69 20.76
CA TYR A 80 11.78 -17.83 22.00
C TYR A 80 12.69 -19.06 21.97
N GLU A 81 12.32 -20.13 21.26
CA GLU A 81 13.20 -21.27 20.99
C GLU A 81 14.47 -20.91 20.19
N LYS A 82 14.49 -19.76 19.50
CA LYS A 82 15.68 -19.27 18.77
C LYS A 82 16.60 -18.43 19.63
N ILE A 83 16.19 -18.11 20.85
CA ILE A 83 16.95 -17.33 21.80
C ILE A 83 17.89 -18.24 22.57
N VAL A 84 19.16 -17.83 22.66
CA VAL A 84 20.15 -18.52 23.49
C VAL A 84 20.01 -18.02 24.92
N GLN A 85 19.35 -18.78 25.79
CA GLN A 85 18.96 -18.33 27.14
C GLN A 85 20.14 -17.90 28.01
N ASP A 86 21.29 -18.57 27.88
CA ASP A 86 22.50 -18.25 28.65
C ASP A 86 23.33 -17.09 28.06
N ALA A 87 22.94 -16.56 26.90
CA ALA A 87 23.64 -15.44 26.27
C ALA A 87 23.08 -14.10 26.78
N PRO A 88 23.94 -13.15 27.22
CA PRO A 88 23.50 -11.84 27.67
C PRO A 88 22.75 -11.11 26.55
N PHE A 89 21.64 -10.45 26.95
CA PHE A 89 20.82 -9.62 26.08
C PHE A 89 21.26 -8.14 26.08
N GLU A 90 20.93 -7.43 25.00
CA GLU A 90 21.09 -5.98 24.86
C GLU A 90 22.53 -5.48 25.15
N VAL A 91 23.54 -6.26 24.76
CA VAL A 91 24.94 -5.98 25.08
C VAL A 91 25.42 -4.75 24.32
N LYS A 92 25.96 -3.77 25.07
CA LYS A 92 26.44 -2.50 24.54
C LYS A 92 27.95 -2.38 24.69
N ILE A 93 28.64 -2.17 23.57
CA ILE A 93 30.09 -1.93 23.52
C ILE A 93 30.36 -0.69 22.65
N THR A 94 31.47 0.00 22.90
CA THR A 94 31.91 1.13 22.09
C THR A 94 33.34 0.93 21.60
N LYS A 95 33.65 1.47 20.42
CA LYS A 95 35.00 1.52 19.84
C LYS A 95 35.28 2.93 19.34
N ILE A 96 36.50 3.41 19.55
CA ILE A 96 36.93 4.73 19.09
C ILE A 96 37.61 4.58 17.74
N TYR A 97 37.09 5.28 16.74
CA TYR A 97 37.65 5.38 15.40
C TYR A 97 38.31 6.75 15.24
N LYS A 98 39.51 6.78 14.67
CA LYS A 98 40.23 8.02 14.38
C LYS A 98 39.99 8.43 12.93
N ILE A 99 39.15 9.43 12.71
CA ILE A 99 38.80 9.93 11.38
C ILE A 99 39.54 11.25 11.16
N GLY A 100 40.70 11.19 10.51
CA GLY A 100 41.60 12.34 10.40
C GLY A 100 42.07 12.79 11.80
N ASP A 101 41.78 14.04 12.16
CA ASP A 101 42.11 14.62 13.47
C ASP A 101 41.00 14.43 14.53
N GLU A 102 39.87 13.82 14.16
CA GLU A 102 38.72 13.65 15.05
C GLU A 102 38.58 12.21 15.56
N GLU A 103 38.31 12.08 16.87
CA GLU A 103 37.95 10.81 17.49
C GLU A 103 36.43 10.65 17.52
N VAL A 104 35.94 9.54 16.97
CA VAL A 104 34.53 9.17 16.91
C VAL A 104 34.32 7.90 17.73
N GLU A 105 33.62 8.03 18.86
CA GLU A 105 33.18 6.89 19.67
C GLU A 105 31.90 6.31 19.04
N VAL A 106 32.02 5.15 18.39
CA VAL A 106 30.87 4.45 17.82
C VAL A 106 30.31 3.45 18.84
N VAL A 107 29.01 3.51 19.04
CA VAL A 107 28.26 2.72 20.01
C VAL A 107 27.46 1.64 19.28
N ALA A 108 27.79 0.39 19.56
CA ALA A 108 27.04 -0.78 19.10
C ALA A 108 26.23 -1.38 20.25
N LYS A 109 25.01 -1.83 19.92
CA LYS A 109 24.13 -2.55 20.85
C LYS A 109 23.57 -3.75 20.11
N VAL A 110 23.92 -4.94 20.56
CA VAL A 110 23.50 -6.21 19.94
C VAL A 110 22.43 -6.88 20.77
N ASP A 111 21.55 -7.66 20.13
CA ASP A 111 20.48 -8.35 20.85
C ASP A 111 21.02 -9.44 21.76
N GLN A 112 21.91 -10.33 21.27
CA GLN A 112 22.64 -11.27 22.12
C GLN A 112 24.10 -11.47 21.70
N LEU A 113 24.93 -11.82 22.68
CA LEU A 113 26.34 -12.17 22.48
C LEU A 113 26.62 -13.57 23.03
N TYR A 114 26.92 -14.54 22.17
CA TYR A 114 27.21 -15.92 22.56
C TYR A 114 28.62 -16.35 22.14
N GLY A 115 29.54 -16.41 23.11
CA GLY A 115 30.95 -16.61 22.82
C GLY A 115 31.49 -15.48 21.94
N ASN A 116 32.09 -15.83 20.79
CA ASN A 116 32.55 -14.85 19.80
C ASN A 116 31.56 -14.62 18.63
N HIS A 117 30.27 -14.89 18.87
CA HIS A 117 29.21 -14.76 17.89
C HIS A 117 28.13 -13.80 18.36
N ILE A 118 27.62 -13.02 17.42
CA ILE A 118 26.51 -12.10 17.65
C ILE A 118 25.23 -12.73 17.15
N ILE A 119 24.12 -12.55 17.88
CA ILE A 119 22.79 -12.97 17.43
C ILE A 119 21.91 -11.73 17.41
N GLU A 120 21.40 -11.40 16.22
CA GLU A 120 20.47 -10.31 15.97
C GLU A 120 19.08 -10.87 15.72
N ASN A 121 18.12 -10.37 16.47
CA ASN A 121 16.73 -10.73 16.39
C ASN A 121 16.02 -9.57 15.68
N LYS A 122 15.22 -9.81 14.64
CA LYS A 122 14.53 -8.73 13.92
C LYS A 122 13.09 -9.11 13.62
N THR A 123 12.18 -8.17 13.72
CA THR A 123 10.81 -8.35 13.21
C THR A 123 10.68 -7.83 11.78
N CYS A 124 10.04 -8.60 10.91
CA CYS A 124 9.73 -8.21 9.54
C CYS A 124 8.21 -8.25 9.32
N TRP A 125 7.59 -7.10 9.00
CA TRP A 125 6.13 -6.99 8.80
C TRP A 125 5.72 -7.07 7.31
N GLY A 126 6.69 -7.17 6.40
CA GLY A 126 6.50 -7.25 4.96
C GLY A 126 6.99 -8.57 4.38
N MET A 127 7.20 -8.63 3.07
CA MET A 127 7.94 -9.75 2.47
C MET A 127 9.38 -9.72 2.97
N PHE A 128 9.93 -10.90 3.29
CA PHE A 128 11.33 -11.01 3.65
C PHE A 128 12.21 -10.59 2.46
N ASP A 129 13.20 -9.75 2.74
CA ASP A 129 14.16 -9.26 1.77
C ASP A 129 15.57 -9.36 2.37
N PHE A 130 16.34 -10.34 1.87
CA PHE A 130 17.70 -10.62 2.33
C PHE A 130 18.66 -9.47 2.00
N GLU A 131 18.49 -8.80 0.85
CA GLU A 131 19.38 -7.73 0.38
C GLU A 131 19.40 -6.54 1.35
N ARG A 132 18.26 -6.27 1.99
CA ARG A 132 18.17 -5.25 3.04
C ARG A 132 19.15 -5.50 4.19
N TYR A 133 19.30 -6.75 4.62
CA TYR A 133 20.20 -7.12 5.70
C TYR A 133 21.64 -7.27 5.22
N PHE A 134 21.84 -7.91 4.07
CA PHE A 134 23.16 -8.11 3.47
C PHE A 134 23.89 -6.78 3.27
N ASN A 135 23.19 -5.78 2.73
CA ASN A 135 23.80 -4.48 2.44
C ASN A 135 23.99 -3.60 3.69
N SER A 136 23.33 -3.89 4.82
CA SER A 136 23.39 -3.05 6.02
C SER A 136 24.82 -2.90 6.57
N CYS A 137 25.18 -1.69 7.00
CA CYS A 137 26.46 -1.48 7.69
C CYS A 137 26.38 -1.85 9.17
N GLN A 138 25.17 -2.05 9.73
CA GLN A 138 24.98 -2.36 11.15
C GLN A 138 25.74 -3.61 11.58
N TRP A 139 25.54 -4.74 10.90
CA TRP A 139 26.22 -5.98 11.26
C TRP A 139 27.73 -5.90 11.04
N LYS A 140 28.18 -5.12 10.06
CA LYS A 140 29.60 -4.89 9.80
C LYS A 140 30.28 -4.19 10.99
N TYR A 141 29.67 -3.11 11.49
CA TYR A 141 30.14 -2.44 12.71
C TYR A 141 30.08 -3.36 13.92
N TYR A 142 29.06 -4.22 14.02
CA TYR A 142 28.96 -5.16 15.13
C TYR A 142 30.13 -6.15 15.15
N LEU A 143 30.50 -6.73 14.00
CA LEU A 143 31.66 -7.63 13.91
C LEU A 143 32.96 -6.92 14.28
N ASP A 144 33.18 -5.68 13.81
CA ASP A 144 34.40 -4.93 14.06
C ASP A 144 34.52 -4.39 15.51
N ILE A 145 33.40 -4.01 16.14
CA ILE A 145 33.38 -3.46 17.51
C ILE A 145 33.48 -4.57 18.55
N PHE A 146 32.85 -5.72 18.31
CA PHE A 146 32.88 -6.87 19.22
C PHE A 146 34.00 -7.86 18.91
N GLU A 147 34.78 -7.63 17.83
CA GLU A 147 35.78 -8.58 17.32
C GLU A 147 35.20 -9.98 17.06
N ALA A 148 33.92 -10.01 16.68
CA ALA A 148 33.15 -11.23 16.48
C ALA A 148 33.47 -11.88 15.13
N GLU A 149 33.45 -13.22 15.10
CA GLU A 149 33.71 -13.98 13.86
C GLU A 149 32.51 -13.90 12.90
N ARG A 150 31.30 -13.90 13.45
CA ARG A 150 30.06 -13.99 12.70
C ARG A 150 28.87 -13.44 13.47
N VAL A 151 27.91 -12.90 12.71
CA VAL A 151 26.59 -12.48 13.18
C VAL A 151 25.52 -13.40 12.59
N TYR A 152 24.66 -13.93 13.45
CA TYR A 152 23.49 -14.72 13.10
C TYR A 152 22.24 -13.84 13.18
N TYR A 153 21.36 -13.96 12.20
CA TYR A 153 20.07 -13.30 12.18
C TYR A 153 18.95 -14.29 12.41
N ASN A 154 18.03 -13.94 13.30
CA ASN A 154 16.70 -14.52 13.40
C ASN A 154 15.69 -13.44 12.96
N VAL A 155 15.15 -13.55 11.76
CA VAL A 155 14.15 -12.61 11.25
C VAL A 155 12.76 -13.22 11.39
N PHE A 156 12.01 -12.73 12.37
CA PHE A 156 10.64 -13.14 12.66
C PHE A 156 9.68 -12.40 11.73
N CYS A 157 9.18 -13.10 10.71
CA CYS A 157 8.25 -12.55 9.72
C CYS A 157 6.82 -12.56 10.27
N LEU A 158 6.32 -11.39 10.62
CA LEU A 158 5.00 -11.17 11.20
C LEU A 158 4.03 -10.59 10.15
N SER A 159 2.73 -10.74 10.39
CA SER A 159 1.66 -10.05 9.64
C SER A 159 0.46 -9.74 10.54
N ASP A 160 -0.31 -8.73 10.13
CA ASP A 160 -1.61 -8.42 10.74
C ASP A 160 -2.66 -9.45 10.31
N LYS A 161 -3.45 -9.93 11.29
CA LYS A 161 -4.69 -10.69 11.09
C LYS A 161 -5.91 -9.86 11.54
N VAL A 162 -7.10 -10.27 11.11
CA VAL A 162 -8.38 -9.65 11.49
C VAL A 162 -8.51 -9.50 13.02
N ASN A 163 -8.01 -10.47 13.78
CA ASN A 163 -8.08 -10.50 15.25
C ASN A 163 -6.72 -10.80 15.90
N GLY A 164 -5.63 -10.18 15.44
CA GLY A 164 -4.34 -10.33 16.11
C GLY A 164 -3.13 -10.23 15.18
N ILE A 165 -2.04 -10.81 15.62
CA ILE A 165 -0.78 -10.89 14.88
C ILE A 165 -0.53 -12.37 14.59
N GLU A 166 0.13 -12.68 13.48
CA GLU A 166 0.63 -14.03 13.23
C GLU A 166 2.13 -14.02 12.96
N LEU A 167 2.78 -15.12 13.31
CA LEU A 167 4.11 -15.47 12.82
C LEU A 167 3.95 -16.31 11.54
N ARG A 168 4.47 -15.80 10.42
CA ARG A 168 4.45 -16.48 9.12
C ARG A 168 5.65 -17.39 8.91
N ASN A 169 6.84 -16.88 9.22
CA ASN A 169 8.09 -17.63 9.09
C ASN A 169 9.18 -17.07 10.00
N ILE A 170 10.23 -17.86 10.21
CA ILE A 170 11.48 -17.43 10.84
C ILE A 170 12.62 -17.66 9.84
N GLU A 171 13.16 -16.57 9.29
CA GLU A 171 14.30 -16.64 8.37
C GLU A 171 15.60 -16.56 9.15
N GLN A 172 16.49 -17.54 8.92
CA GLN A 172 17.77 -17.62 9.62
C GLN A 172 18.92 -17.62 8.61
N PHE A 173 19.87 -16.71 8.83
CA PHE A 173 21.07 -16.58 8.00
C PHE A 173 22.20 -15.94 8.82
N SER A 174 23.40 -15.90 8.26
CA SER A 174 24.57 -15.36 8.97
C SER A 174 25.54 -14.66 8.04
N PHE A 175 26.27 -13.67 8.57
CA PHE A 175 27.38 -13.01 7.89
C PHE A 175 28.68 -13.19 8.66
N ASN A 176 29.77 -13.42 7.93
CA ASN A 176 31.11 -13.58 8.50
C ASN A 176 31.89 -12.27 8.41
N ALA A 177 32.86 -12.11 9.31
CA ALA A 177 33.91 -11.13 9.13
C ALA A 177 34.70 -11.42 7.84
N TYR A 178 35.17 -10.38 7.17
CA TYR A 178 35.92 -10.47 5.93
C TYR A 178 37.13 -9.53 5.95
N PRO A 179 38.18 -9.77 5.15
CA PRO A 179 39.47 -9.07 5.28
C PRO A 179 39.38 -7.54 5.21
N ASP A 180 38.56 -7.00 4.30
CA ASP A 180 38.45 -5.55 4.05
C ASP A 180 37.37 -4.86 4.91
N LEU A 181 36.82 -5.55 5.92
CA LEU A 181 35.73 -5.05 6.76
C LEU A 181 36.06 -3.70 7.40
N SER A 182 37.25 -3.54 7.97
CA SER A 182 37.64 -2.33 8.68
C SER A 182 37.79 -1.12 7.75
N ASP A 183 38.21 -1.33 6.50
CA ASP A 183 38.36 -0.28 5.49
C ASP A 183 36.98 0.22 5.03
N ASP A 184 36.04 -0.68 4.74
CA ASP A 184 34.65 -0.34 4.40
C ASP A 184 33.97 0.53 5.48
N LEU A 185 34.20 0.19 6.75
CA LEU A 185 33.64 0.91 7.88
C LEU A 185 34.27 2.29 8.05
N TYR A 186 35.57 2.41 7.77
CA TYR A 186 36.30 3.66 7.85
C TYR A 186 35.83 4.67 6.80
N GLU A 187 35.61 4.22 5.56
CA GLU A 187 35.12 5.07 4.47
C GLU A 187 33.74 5.64 4.78
N LEU A 188 32.79 4.78 5.17
CA LEU A 188 31.43 5.22 5.51
C LEU A 188 31.40 6.17 6.72
N LEU A 189 32.20 5.88 7.75
CA LEU A 189 32.28 6.75 8.93
C LEU A 189 32.88 8.11 8.58
N THR A 190 33.89 8.12 7.71
CA THR A 190 34.51 9.36 7.21
C THR A 190 33.49 10.25 6.52
N ASP A 191 32.65 9.67 5.66
CA ASP A 191 31.60 10.43 4.99
C ASP A 191 30.50 10.90 5.94
N PHE A 192 30.20 10.11 6.97
CA PHE A 192 29.24 10.52 8.00
C PHE A 192 29.76 11.71 8.83
N VAL A 193 31.03 11.70 9.23
CA VAL A 193 31.66 12.83 9.94
C VAL A 193 31.64 14.10 9.07
N LYS A 194 32.00 14.01 7.79
CA LYS A 194 31.88 15.15 6.85
C LYS A 194 30.44 15.66 6.78
N PHE A 195 29.45 14.77 6.74
CA PHE A 195 28.05 15.14 6.72
C PHE A 195 27.64 15.90 8.00
N ILE A 196 28.06 15.44 9.17
CA ILE A 196 27.79 16.12 10.45
C ILE A 196 28.28 17.57 10.41
N HIS A 197 29.53 17.79 9.97
CA HIS A 197 30.09 19.15 9.89
C HIS A 197 29.40 20.02 8.85
N ASN A 198 29.11 19.47 7.67
CA ASN A 198 28.44 20.20 6.60
C ASN A 198 27.03 20.64 7.00
N GLN A 199 26.32 19.81 7.76
CA GLN A 199 24.97 20.10 8.26
C GLN A 199 24.95 20.80 9.63
N LYS A 200 26.12 21.03 10.23
CA LYS A 200 26.29 21.65 11.56
C LYS A 200 25.54 20.92 12.67
N LEU A 201 25.72 19.60 12.74
CA LEU A 201 25.00 18.70 13.66
C LEU A 201 25.82 18.28 14.88
N GLU A 202 26.99 18.87 15.12
CA GLU A 202 27.95 18.43 16.15
C GLU A 202 27.34 18.39 17.55
N GLU A 203 26.44 19.33 17.88
CA GLU A 203 25.79 19.42 19.19
C GLU A 203 25.02 18.14 19.57
N TYR A 204 24.41 17.47 18.58
CA TYR A 204 23.60 16.26 18.76
C TYR A 204 24.44 14.99 19.01
N PHE A 205 25.74 15.06 18.75
CA PHE A 205 26.69 13.95 18.93
C PHE A 205 27.68 14.21 20.05
N THR A 206 27.42 15.22 20.90
CA THR A 206 28.19 15.41 22.12
C THR A 206 27.89 14.29 23.12
N PRO A 207 28.87 13.83 23.92
CA PRO A 207 28.67 12.74 24.88
C PRO A 207 27.54 12.96 25.91
N ASP A 208 27.14 14.22 26.15
CA ASP A 208 26.18 14.64 27.18
C ASP A 208 24.78 14.98 26.64
N TYR A 209 24.51 14.81 25.34
CA TYR A 209 23.21 15.15 24.76
C TYR A 209 22.07 14.24 25.28
N LYS A 210 21.00 14.82 25.85
CA LYS A 210 19.76 14.14 26.27
C LYS A 210 18.54 14.82 25.66
N SER A 211 17.74 14.09 24.87
CA SER A 211 16.47 14.58 24.32
C SER A 211 15.32 14.51 25.36
N GLU A 212 14.55 15.59 25.53
CA GLU A 212 13.32 15.61 26.34
C GLU A 212 12.09 15.23 25.49
N PRO A 213 11.17 14.34 25.95
CA PRO A 213 9.99 13.96 25.17
C PRO A 213 8.75 14.86 25.41
N LYS A 214 8.04 15.28 24.34
CA LYS A 214 6.76 16.03 24.39
C LYS A 214 5.55 15.22 23.88
N GLN A 215 4.42 15.37 24.57
CA GLN A 215 3.15 14.63 24.42
C GLN A 215 2.31 15.01 23.17
N GLN A 216 1.60 14.04 22.60
CA GLN A 216 0.66 14.19 21.46
C GLN A 216 -0.78 14.50 21.91
N LYS A 217 -1.51 15.32 21.13
CA LYS A 217 -2.96 15.60 21.26
C LYS A 217 -3.74 14.95 20.11
N VAL A 218 -4.85 14.30 20.45
CA VAL A 218 -5.82 13.67 19.52
C VAL A 218 -6.98 14.64 19.25
N ILE A 219 -7.43 14.74 17.99
CA ILE A 219 -8.66 15.45 17.59
C ILE A 219 -9.59 14.42 16.91
N GLN A 220 -10.83 14.30 17.38
CA GLN A 220 -11.92 13.58 16.71
C GLN A 220 -12.89 14.59 16.09
N SER A 221 -13.45 14.27 14.92
CA SER A 221 -14.67 14.93 14.42
C SER A 221 -15.57 13.90 13.73
N SER A 222 -16.85 13.98 14.05
CA SER A 222 -17.96 13.12 13.64
C SER A 222 -18.83 13.82 12.58
N ASN A 223 -19.26 13.10 11.55
CA ASN A 223 -20.27 13.57 10.58
C ASN A 223 -21.49 12.63 10.61
N GLN A 224 -22.69 13.22 10.64
CA GLN A 224 -23.98 12.58 10.34
C GLN A 224 -24.62 13.32 9.16
N ILE A 225 -25.26 12.59 8.25
CA ILE A 225 -26.05 13.12 7.13
C ILE A 225 -27.41 12.39 7.16
N ASP A 226 -28.49 13.16 7.21
CA ASP A 226 -29.86 12.69 7.00
C ASP A 226 -30.26 12.82 5.52
N SER A 227 -31.05 11.86 5.04
CA SER A 227 -31.59 11.77 3.68
C SER A 227 -33.12 11.69 3.71
N THR A 228 -33.80 12.55 2.95
CA THR A 228 -35.18 12.30 2.52
C THR A 228 -35.46 12.96 1.16
N ASN A 229 -35.95 12.14 0.24
CA ASN A 229 -36.52 12.48 -1.07
C ASN A 229 -37.82 13.30 -0.92
N ASN A 230 -38.00 14.35 -1.74
CA ASN A 230 -39.31 14.95 -2.01
C ASN A 230 -39.42 15.33 -3.49
N GLN A 231 -40.57 15.02 -4.11
CA GLN A 231 -41.00 15.56 -5.40
C GLN A 231 -40.90 17.09 -5.36
N ARG A 232 -40.16 17.69 -6.30
CA ARG A 232 -39.97 19.14 -6.40
C ARG A 232 -40.99 19.72 -7.37
N ASP A 233 -41.91 20.54 -6.87
CA ASP A 233 -42.68 21.46 -7.71
C ASP A 233 -41.77 22.64 -8.10
N LEU A 234 -41.57 22.85 -9.40
CA LEU A 234 -40.76 23.92 -9.98
C LEU A 234 -41.61 25.20 -10.04
N ASP A 235 -41.61 25.99 -8.97
CA ASP A 235 -42.55 27.11 -8.80
C ASP A 235 -41.96 28.52 -9.04
N MET A 236 -40.64 28.66 -9.24
CA MET A 236 -40.00 29.97 -9.46
C MET A 236 -39.75 30.27 -10.95
N LYS A 237 -39.96 31.52 -11.37
CA LYS A 237 -39.73 31.99 -12.76
C LYS A 237 -39.07 33.36 -12.79
N ILE A 238 -38.32 33.64 -13.85
CA ILE A 238 -37.85 34.99 -14.15
C ILE A 238 -39.00 35.77 -14.77
N GLN A 239 -39.42 36.87 -14.15
CA GLN A 239 -40.40 37.79 -14.72
C GLN A 239 -39.78 38.84 -15.62
N LYS A 240 -38.51 39.21 -15.36
CA LYS A 240 -37.86 40.31 -16.06
C LYS A 240 -36.36 40.14 -16.23
N ILE A 241 -35.87 40.47 -17.41
CA ILE A 241 -34.44 40.47 -17.75
C ILE A 241 -34.07 41.86 -18.26
N LYS A 242 -33.05 42.47 -17.65
CA LYS A 242 -32.41 43.70 -18.14
C LYS A 242 -30.92 43.46 -18.34
N ILE A 243 -30.40 43.81 -19.49
CA ILE A 243 -28.98 43.69 -19.84
C ILE A 243 -28.50 45.05 -20.32
N ALA A 244 -27.40 45.54 -19.75
CA ALA A 244 -26.76 46.78 -20.16
C ALA A 244 -25.24 46.58 -20.31
N ASN A 245 -24.68 47.01 -21.44
CA ASN A 245 -23.25 47.00 -21.73
C ASN A 245 -22.55 45.64 -21.51
N LEU A 246 -23.23 44.53 -21.84
CA LEU A 246 -22.65 43.19 -21.82
C LEU A 246 -22.56 42.61 -23.23
N LEU A 247 -21.38 42.14 -23.60
CA LEU A 247 -21.07 41.52 -24.90
C LEU A 247 -21.57 42.39 -26.07
N GLY A 248 -22.37 41.81 -26.97
CA GLY A 248 -22.95 42.51 -28.11
C GLY A 248 -24.11 43.45 -27.78
N ILE A 249 -24.49 43.61 -26.50
CA ILE A 249 -25.72 44.30 -26.08
C ILE A 249 -25.37 45.63 -25.40
N GLU A 250 -25.93 46.72 -25.92
CA GLU A 250 -25.83 48.05 -25.32
C GLU A 250 -26.88 48.22 -24.22
N GLU A 251 -28.15 48.00 -24.57
CA GLU A 251 -29.28 47.97 -23.64
C GLU A 251 -30.36 47.04 -24.20
N LEU A 252 -30.90 46.17 -23.34
CA LEU A 252 -31.99 45.26 -23.68
C LEU A 252 -32.83 44.97 -22.43
N GLU A 253 -34.14 45.10 -22.55
CA GLU A 253 -35.10 44.79 -21.49
C GLU A 253 -36.28 44.02 -22.07
N PHE A 254 -36.62 42.88 -21.48
CA PHE A 254 -37.79 42.09 -21.87
C PHE A 254 -38.30 41.24 -20.72
N ASP A 255 -39.58 40.86 -20.82
CA ASP A 255 -40.27 40.00 -19.87
C ASP A 255 -40.36 38.59 -20.49
N PRO A 256 -39.57 37.59 -20.03
CA PRO A 256 -39.62 36.24 -20.57
C PRO A 256 -40.89 35.50 -20.14
N GLY A 257 -41.49 34.78 -21.08
CA GLY A 257 -42.64 33.90 -20.86
C GLY A 257 -42.20 32.47 -20.63
N LYS A 258 -43.13 31.50 -20.65
CA LYS A 258 -42.77 30.07 -20.55
C LYS A 258 -41.86 29.63 -21.70
N PHE A 259 -42.12 30.16 -22.89
CA PHE A 259 -41.29 29.96 -24.07
C PHE A 259 -40.98 31.32 -24.69
N THR A 260 -39.69 31.67 -24.73
CA THR A 260 -39.20 32.94 -25.29
C THR A 260 -38.26 32.63 -26.45
N LEU A 261 -38.68 32.97 -27.68
CA LEU A 261 -37.90 32.78 -28.89
C LEU A 261 -37.15 34.08 -29.24
N ILE A 262 -35.83 34.00 -29.29
CA ILE A 262 -34.93 35.07 -29.71
C ILE A 262 -34.42 34.73 -31.12
N GLU A 263 -34.96 35.41 -32.13
CA GLU A 263 -34.61 35.20 -33.54
C GLU A 263 -33.79 36.37 -34.09
N GLY A 264 -32.91 36.10 -35.05
CA GLY A 264 -32.19 37.15 -35.77
C GLY A 264 -30.93 36.65 -36.48
N ARG A 265 -30.26 37.54 -37.21
CA ARG A 265 -29.04 37.24 -37.97
C ARG A 265 -27.83 36.87 -37.12
N ASN A 266 -26.82 36.25 -37.72
CA ASN A 266 -25.55 36.01 -37.05
C ASN A 266 -24.91 37.35 -36.63
N GLY A 267 -24.40 37.40 -35.39
CA GLY A 267 -23.85 38.63 -34.81
C GLY A 267 -24.88 39.61 -34.21
N SER A 268 -26.19 39.30 -34.25
CA SER A 268 -27.24 40.19 -33.72
C SER A 268 -27.34 40.23 -32.18
N GLY A 269 -26.51 39.47 -31.46
CA GLY A 269 -26.50 39.43 -29.99
C GLY A 269 -27.29 38.29 -29.34
N LYS A 270 -27.85 37.33 -30.10
CA LYS A 270 -28.60 36.17 -29.56
C LYS A 270 -27.83 35.38 -28.48
N THR A 271 -26.64 34.90 -28.84
CA THR A 271 -25.76 34.18 -27.91
C THR A 271 -25.33 35.08 -26.75
N SER A 272 -25.16 36.38 -26.99
CA SER A 272 -24.86 37.36 -25.93
C SER A 272 -25.96 37.44 -24.87
N ILE A 273 -27.23 37.28 -25.24
CA ILE A 273 -28.36 37.25 -24.30
C ILE A 273 -28.26 35.99 -23.42
N LEU A 274 -28.10 34.81 -24.04
CA LEU A 274 -27.97 33.55 -23.29
C LEU A 274 -26.74 33.55 -22.36
N GLU A 275 -25.59 34.01 -22.84
CA GLU A 275 -24.36 34.10 -22.04
C GLU A 275 -24.49 35.11 -20.90
N SER A 276 -25.17 36.24 -21.11
CA SER A 276 -25.43 37.20 -20.03
C SER A 276 -26.30 36.59 -18.94
N ILE A 277 -27.35 35.86 -19.31
CA ILE A 277 -28.24 35.17 -18.36
C ILE A 277 -27.49 34.06 -17.60
N LYS A 278 -26.73 33.22 -18.32
CA LYS A 278 -25.85 32.22 -17.68
C LYS A 278 -24.87 32.87 -16.72
N HIS A 279 -24.30 34.02 -17.08
CA HIS A 279 -23.36 34.72 -16.22
C HIS A 279 -24.02 35.32 -14.98
N ALA A 280 -25.24 35.86 -15.08
CA ALA A 280 -26.01 36.31 -13.92
C ALA A 280 -26.23 35.17 -12.91
N LEU A 281 -26.47 33.97 -13.43
CA LEU A 281 -26.76 32.78 -12.65
C LEU A 281 -25.52 31.97 -12.26
N ASN A 282 -24.32 32.29 -12.75
CA ASN A 282 -23.08 31.58 -12.39
C ASN A 282 -22.14 32.43 -11.54
N GLY A 283 -21.29 31.75 -10.76
CA GLY A 283 -20.20 32.39 -10.02
C GLY A 283 -19.04 32.82 -10.92
N GLY A 284 -18.16 33.68 -10.39
CA GLY A 284 -16.91 34.08 -11.04
C GLY A 284 -16.96 35.42 -11.77
N HIS A 285 -15.76 35.94 -12.05
CA HIS A 285 -15.49 37.17 -12.81
C HIS A 285 -14.98 36.83 -14.20
N ASP A 286 -15.57 37.46 -15.22
CA ASP A 286 -15.05 37.42 -16.59
C ASP A 286 -15.18 38.81 -17.23
N ALA A 287 -14.05 39.51 -17.32
CA ALA A 287 -13.98 40.84 -17.92
C ALA A 287 -14.30 40.82 -19.43
N LYS A 288 -14.23 39.68 -20.12
CA LYS A 288 -14.56 39.55 -21.55
C LYS A 288 -16.04 39.75 -21.84
N LEU A 289 -16.89 39.66 -20.81
CA LEU A 289 -18.32 39.93 -20.92
C LEU A 289 -18.63 41.43 -21.04
N LEU A 290 -17.69 42.33 -20.72
CA LEU A 290 -17.90 43.75 -20.96
C LEU A 290 -18.00 44.04 -22.46
N ARG A 291 -18.98 44.86 -22.83
CA ARG A 291 -19.04 45.41 -24.19
C ARG A 291 -17.80 46.25 -24.45
N ASN A 292 -17.21 46.09 -25.64
CA ASN A 292 -16.02 46.84 -26.03
C ASN A 292 -16.23 48.35 -25.86
N GLY A 293 -15.31 49.02 -25.16
CA GLY A 293 -15.37 50.45 -24.90
C GLY A 293 -16.21 50.87 -23.69
N THR A 294 -16.64 49.92 -22.85
CA THR A 294 -17.40 50.20 -21.62
C THR A 294 -16.63 49.77 -20.37
N ASP A 295 -16.73 50.57 -19.30
CA ASP A 295 -16.04 50.30 -18.03
C ASP A 295 -16.91 49.49 -17.05
N LYS A 296 -18.22 49.40 -17.33
CA LYS A 296 -19.23 48.76 -16.48
C LYS A 296 -20.35 48.16 -17.33
N GLY A 297 -20.65 46.89 -17.07
CA GLY A 297 -21.81 46.15 -17.59
C GLY A 297 -22.66 45.60 -16.45
N GLU A 298 -23.94 45.38 -16.71
CA GLU A 298 -24.89 44.91 -15.69
C GLU A 298 -25.96 44.01 -16.29
N ILE A 299 -26.34 42.98 -15.55
CA ILE A 299 -27.54 42.20 -15.80
C ILE A 299 -28.40 42.14 -14.54
N VAL A 300 -29.70 42.37 -14.72
CA VAL A 300 -30.71 42.30 -13.67
C VAL A 300 -31.74 41.23 -14.04
N LEU A 301 -31.95 40.28 -13.13
CA LEU A 301 -33.01 39.28 -13.20
C LEU A 301 -34.00 39.54 -12.05
N VAL A 302 -35.29 39.66 -12.36
CA VAL A 302 -36.36 39.74 -11.35
C VAL A 302 -37.14 38.43 -11.38
N LEU A 303 -37.25 37.78 -10.23
CA LEU A 303 -37.99 36.54 -10.03
C LEU A 303 -39.46 36.83 -9.70
N ASP A 304 -40.32 35.83 -9.83
CA ASP A 304 -41.77 35.97 -9.62
C ASP A 304 -42.22 36.09 -8.17
N ASP A 305 -41.36 35.70 -7.24
CA ASP A 305 -41.50 35.96 -5.80
C ASP A 305 -41.07 37.39 -5.38
N GLY A 306 -40.59 38.19 -6.33
CA GLY A 306 -40.12 39.57 -6.13
C GLY A 306 -38.64 39.70 -5.80
N VAL A 307 -37.86 38.60 -5.78
CA VAL A 307 -36.41 38.65 -5.59
C VAL A 307 -35.73 39.27 -6.82
N GLN A 308 -34.84 40.23 -6.60
CA GLN A 308 -34.05 40.86 -7.64
C GLN A 308 -32.57 40.48 -7.51
N LEU A 309 -32.05 39.81 -8.54
CA LEU A 309 -30.63 39.52 -8.70
C LEU A 309 -30.01 40.55 -9.64
N THR A 310 -28.92 41.17 -9.22
CA THR A 310 -28.16 42.14 -10.02
C THR A 310 -26.70 41.75 -10.02
N LYS A 311 -26.15 41.46 -11.21
CA LYS A 311 -24.72 41.20 -11.38
C LYS A 311 -24.09 42.32 -12.18
N THR A 312 -23.16 43.01 -11.54
CA THR A 312 -22.35 44.07 -12.17
C THR A 312 -20.97 43.50 -12.52
N VAL A 313 -20.52 43.73 -13.75
CA VAL A 313 -19.18 43.36 -14.22
C VAL A 313 -18.38 44.64 -14.49
N THR A 314 -17.13 44.67 -14.04
CA THR A 314 -16.13 45.68 -14.40
C THR A 314 -14.84 45.00 -14.84
N LEU A 315 -13.86 45.76 -15.32
CA LEU A 315 -12.57 45.22 -15.76
C LEU A 315 -11.87 44.36 -14.69
N ASN A 316 -12.07 44.68 -13.41
CA ASN A 316 -11.32 44.08 -12.31
C ASN A 316 -12.14 43.13 -11.43
N LYS A 317 -13.48 43.21 -11.46
CA LYS A 317 -14.33 42.39 -10.59
C LYS A 317 -15.75 42.22 -11.13
N SER A 318 -16.41 41.15 -10.70
CA SER A 318 -17.86 41.01 -10.77
C SER A 318 -18.43 41.10 -9.36
N ASP A 319 -19.50 41.87 -9.17
CA ASP A 319 -20.23 41.97 -7.90
C ASP A 319 -21.65 41.46 -8.11
N VAL A 320 -22.13 40.64 -7.18
CA VAL A 320 -23.48 40.07 -7.20
C VAL A 320 -24.25 40.60 -6.00
N LYS A 321 -25.37 41.24 -6.27
CA LYS A 321 -26.30 41.77 -5.27
C LYS A 321 -27.65 41.10 -5.44
N ILE A 322 -28.18 40.55 -4.36
CA ILE A 322 -29.53 39.96 -4.34
C ILE A 322 -30.36 40.71 -3.30
N LEU A 323 -31.53 41.18 -3.73
CA LEU A 323 -32.52 41.86 -2.91
C LEU A 323 -33.78 41.01 -2.81
N ASP A 324 -34.35 40.88 -1.62
CA ASP A 324 -35.68 40.29 -1.45
C ASP A 324 -36.80 41.25 -1.89
N LYS A 325 -38.05 40.78 -1.85
CA LYS A 325 -39.26 41.56 -2.20
C LYS A 325 -39.45 42.84 -1.36
N GLU A 326 -38.82 42.92 -0.19
CA GLU A 326 -38.87 44.05 0.74
C GLU A 326 -37.68 45.01 0.55
N GLY A 327 -36.74 44.67 -0.33
CA GLY A 327 -35.54 45.45 -0.63
C GLY A 327 -34.35 45.18 0.30
N ASN A 328 -34.41 44.16 1.16
CA ASN A 328 -33.30 43.78 2.02
C ASN A 328 -32.27 42.92 1.26
N ARG A 329 -30.99 43.06 1.62
CA ARG A 329 -29.91 42.27 1.01
C ARG A 329 -29.89 40.84 1.55
N ILE A 330 -29.84 39.85 0.66
CA ILE A 330 -29.60 38.45 1.02
C ILE A 330 -28.10 38.21 1.23
N ASN A 331 -27.74 37.67 2.39
CA ASN A 331 -26.35 37.33 2.72
C ASN A 331 -25.91 36.05 1.98
N LYS A 332 -24.65 36.02 1.53
CA LYS A 332 -24.06 34.94 0.71
C LYS A 332 -24.81 34.72 -0.63
N PRO A 333 -24.83 35.74 -1.51
CA PRO A 333 -25.60 35.71 -2.75
C PRO A 333 -25.23 34.55 -3.67
N GLN A 334 -23.95 34.15 -3.74
CA GLN A 334 -23.54 33.02 -4.55
C GLN A 334 -24.14 31.69 -4.04
N THR A 335 -24.14 31.46 -2.72
CA THR A 335 -24.76 30.25 -2.14
C THR A 335 -26.27 30.21 -2.36
N TYR A 336 -26.93 31.37 -2.48
CA TYR A 336 -28.35 31.45 -2.85
C TYR A 336 -28.54 31.03 -4.31
N ILE A 337 -27.71 31.57 -5.22
CA ILE A 337 -27.73 31.22 -6.65
C ILE A 337 -27.43 29.73 -6.88
N ASP A 338 -26.44 29.17 -6.18
CA ASP A 338 -26.04 27.76 -6.30
C ASP A 338 -27.15 26.78 -5.86
N LYS A 339 -28.16 27.25 -5.09
CA LYS A 339 -29.37 26.46 -4.79
C LYS A 339 -30.38 26.52 -5.93
N LEU A 340 -30.50 27.68 -6.57
CA LEU A 340 -31.48 27.96 -7.60
C LEU A 340 -31.14 27.33 -8.96
N ILE A 341 -29.86 27.07 -9.22
CA ILE A 341 -29.39 26.54 -10.51
C ILE A 341 -28.48 25.33 -10.35
N ASP A 342 -28.58 24.37 -11.29
CA ASP A 342 -27.61 23.30 -11.44
C ASP A 342 -26.59 23.72 -12.53
N MET A 343 -25.30 23.65 -12.22
CA MET A 343 -24.19 24.03 -13.09
C MET A 343 -24.08 23.15 -14.35
N LEU A 344 -24.81 22.02 -14.38
CA LEU A 344 -24.80 21.02 -15.45
C LEU A 344 -26.09 20.99 -16.31
N SER A 345 -26.79 22.13 -16.49
CA SER A 345 -28.02 22.18 -17.30
C SER A 345 -27.79 21.67 -18.73
N VAL A 346 -28.49 20.59 -19.11
CA VAL A 346 -28.37 19.95 -20.43
C VAL A 346 -29.21 20.70 -21.47
N ASN A 347 -28.60 21.11 -22.59
CA ASN A 347 -29.34 21.67 -23.73
C ASN A 347 -30.08 20.53 -24.47
N PRO A 348 -31.43 20.53 -24.54
CA PRO A 348 -32.22 19.48 -25.20
C PRO A 348 -31.87 19.27 -26.68
N VAL A 349 -31.48 20.34 -27.39
CA VAL A 349 -31.12 20.27 -28.81
C VAL A 349 -29.79 19.54 -29.00
N GLN A 350 -28.85 19.71 -28.07
CA GLN A 350 -27.61 18.94 -28.07
C GLN A 350 -27.88 17.46 -27.80
N PHE A 351 -28.81 17.14 -26.89
CA PHE A 351 -29.23 15.76 -26.64
C PHE A 351 -29.86 15.10 -27.87
N LEU A 352 -30.75 15.81 -28.56
CA LEU A 352 -31.42 15.33 -29.79
C LEU A 352 -30.44 15.09 -30.93
N THR A 353 -29.43 15.95 -31.06
CA THR A 353 -28.47 15.92 -32.19
C THR A 353 -27.19 15.16 -31.89
N ALA A 354 -26.97 14.72 -30.65
CA ALA A 354 -25.80 13.95 -30.24
C ALA A 354 -25.77 12.56 -30.89
N ASP A 355 -24.56 12.04 -31.11
CA ASP A 355 -24.36 10.64 -31.44
C ASP A 355 -24.72 9.72 -30.26
N LYS A 356 -24.86 8.41 -30.54
CA LYS A 356 -25.33 7.42 -29.55
C LYS A 356 -24.52 7.46 -28.25
N LYS A 357 -23.18 7.55 -28.36
CA LYS A 357 -22.27 7.54 -27.24
C LYS A 357 -22.41 8.81 -26.38
N ASN A 358 -22.38 9.98 -27.01
CA ASN A 358 -22.49 11.25 -26.30
C ASN A 358 -23.89 11.44 -25.70
N ARG A 359 -24.94 10.95 -26.37
CA ARG A 359 -26.31 10.99 -25.85
C ARG A 359 -26.50 10.18 -24.58
N VAL A 360 -25.89 8.99 -24.51
CA VAL A 360 -25.87 8.18 -23.28
C VAL A 360 -25.13 8.94 -22.17
N ASN A 361 -23.99 9.54 -22.48
CA ASN A 361 -23.26 10.35 -21.50
C ASN A 361 -24.10 11.54 -21.00
N TYR A 362 -24.75 12.30 -21.89
CA TYR A 362 -25.64 13.40 -21.49
C TYR A 362 -26.83 12.92 -20.63
N LEU A 363 -27.39 11.74 -20.91
CA LEU A 363 -28.44 11.15 -20.08
C LEU A 363 -27.91 10.80 -18.68
N LEU A 364 -26.75 10.14 -18.61
CA LEU A 364 -26.14 9.75 -17.34
C LEU A 364 -25.70 10.97 -16.52
N GLU A 365 -25.09 11.95 -17.17
CA GLU A 365 -24.79 13.24 -16.58
C GLU A 365 -26.05 13.98 -16.14
N ALA A 366 -27.22 13.74 -16.75
CA ALA A 366 -28.46 14.37 -16.32
C ALA A 366 -29.09 13.74 -15.08
N ILE A 367 -28.76 12.49 -14.73
CA ILE A 367 -29.42 11.79 -13.63
C ILE A 367 -28.56 11.90 -12.35
N PRO A 368 -29.10 12.44 -11.24
CA PRO A 368 -28.36 12.55 -9.98
C PRO A 368 -28.29 11.18 -9.26
N MET A 369 -27.53 10.23 -9.81
CA MET A 369 -27.25 8.93 -9.17
C MET A 369 -25.88 8.93 -8.50
N LYS A 370 -25.87 8.83 -7.17
CA LYS A 370 -24.64 8.66 -6.36
C LYS A 370 -24.57 7.25 -5.79
N LEU A 371 -23.38 6.65 -5.87
CA LEU A 371 -23.12 5.37 -5.22
C LEU A 371 -22.84 5.63 -3.72
N THR A 372 -23.50 4.89 -2.83
CA THR A 372 -23.31 5.00 -1.38
C THR A 372 -22.62 3.74 -0.85
N LYS A 373 -22.09 3.80 0.38
CA LYS A 373 -21.49 2.64 1.02
C LYS A 373 -22.50 1.51 1.24
N ASP A 374 -23.74 1.85 1.59
CA ASP A 374 -24.82 0.88 1.83
C ASP A 374 -25.19 0.10 0.56
N HIS A 375 -25.15 0.76 -0.61
CA HIS A 375 -25.33 0.11 -1.91
C HIS A 375 -24.25 -0.95 -2.17
N LEU A 376 -23.01 -0.70 -1.72
CA LEU A 376 -21.90 -1.63 -1.88
C LEU A 376 -21.92 -2.76 -0.86
N GLU A 377 -22.23 -2.50 0.41
CA GLU A 377 -22.33 -3.54 1.45
C GLU A 377 -23.34 -4.64 1.08
N SER A 378 -24.51 -4.23 0.60
CA SER A 378 -25.59 -5.14 0.22
C SER A 378 -25.28 -5.95 -1.05
N SER A 379 -24.46 -5.40 -1.95
CA SER A 379 -24.20 -5.98 -3.27
C SER A 379 -22.92 -6.79 -3.34
N LEU A 380 -21.95 -6.51 -2.47
CA LEU A 380 -20.65 -7.17 -2.43
C LEU A 380 -20.57 -8.29 -1.38
N ASN A 381 -21.68 -8.64 -0.71
CA ASN A 381 -21.76 -9.73 0.28
C ASN A 381 -20.60 -9.69 1.30
N GLY A 382 -20.29 -8.51 1.85
CA GLY A 382 -19.21 -8.32 2.83
C GLY A 382 -17.83 -8.01 2.23
N MET A 383 -17.68 -7.88 0.91
CA MET A 383 -16.42 -7.44 0.27
C MET A 383 -16.31 -5.92 0.05
N SER A 384 -17.24 -5.13 0.58
CA SER A 384 -17.21 -3.66 0.47
C SER A 384 -15.89 -3.06 0.97
N GLY A 385 -15.26 -3.67 1.98
CA GLY A 385 -13.95 -3.24 2.51
C GLY A 385 -12.75 -3.50 1.59
N ARG A 386 -12.91 -4.24 0.49
CA ARG A 386 -11.84 -4.49 -0.51
C ARG A 386 -11.83 -3.48 -1.67
N VAL A 387 -12.83 -2.59 -1.73
CA VAL A 387 -12.92 -1.53 -2.73
C VAL A 387 -11.85 -0.46 -2.42
N ARG A 388 -10.94 -0.22 -3.36
CA ARG A 388 -9.86 0.77 -3.20
C ARG A 388 -10.17 2.13 -3.81
N ASP A 389 -11.13 2.19 -4.74
CA ASP A 389 -11.56 3.41 -5.41
C ASP A 389 -12.42 4.31 -4.51
N ASP A 390 -12.32 5.63 -4.71
CA ASP A 390 -13.22 6.58 -4.08
C ASP A 390 -14.61 6.56 -4.74
N LEU A 391 -15.66 6.84 -3.95
CA LEU A 391 -17.04 6.86 -4.46
C LEU A 391 -17.39 8.18 -5.17
N ASN A 392 -16.37 8.95 -5.56
CA ASN A 392 -16.52 10.24 -6.22
C ASN A 392 -16.78 10.00 -7.72
N GLY A 393 -17.83 10.64 -8.24
CA GLY A 393 -18.23 10.55 -9.65
C GLY A 393 -19.59 9.87 -9.85
N HIS A 394 -19.95 9.65 -11.11
CA HIS A 394 -21.23 9.04 -11.46
C HIS A 394 -21.26 7.55 -11.08
N ALA A 395 -22.36 7.07 -10.51
CA ALA A 395 -22.46 5.72 -9.93
C ALA A 395 -22.04 4.60 -10.90
N LEU A 396 -22.37 4.71 -12.18
CA LEU A 396 -22.02 3.69 -13.19
C LEU A 396 -20.52 3.67 -13.56
N GLU A 397 -19.83 4.81 -13.49
CA GLU A 397 -18.39 4.86 -13.74
C GLU A 397 -17.62 4.25 -12.56
N VAL A 398 -18.06 4.57 -11.35
CA VAL A 398 -17.53 3.97 -10.11
C VAL A 398 -17.74 2.45 -10.13
N ILE A 399 -18.94 1.97 -10.48
CA ILE A 399 -19.22 0.53 -10.63
C ILE A 399 -18.33 -0.11 -11.70
N GLY A 400 -18.09 0.57 -12.84
CA GLY A 400 -17.21 0.06 -13.89
C GLY A 400 -15.76 -0.12 -13.45
N ARG A 401 -15.23 0.83 -12.68
CA ARG A 401 -13.87 0.75 -12.10
C ARG A 401 -13.76 -0.39 -11.09
N ILE A 402 -14.72 -0.49 -10.18
CA ILE A 402 -14.79 -1.57 -9.18
C ILE A 402 -14.91 -2.93 -9.87
N TYR A 403 -15.79 -3.07 -10.88
CA TYR A 403 -15.95 -4.32 -11.63
C TYR A 403 -14.63 -4.77 -12.27
N LYS A 404 -13.87 -3.84 -12.86
CA LYS A 404 -12.56 -4.13 -13.44
C LYS A 404 -11.56 -4.62 -12.38
N GLN A 405 -11.51 -3.98 -11.22
CA GLN A 405 -10.66 -4.41 -10.09
C GLN A 405 -10.92 -5.88 -9.72
N PHE A 406 -12.18 -6.25 -9.47
CA PHE A 406 -12.55 -7.62 -9.09
C PHE A 406 -12.34 -8.63 -10.23
N TYR A 407 -12.52 -8.22 -11.49
CA TYR A 407 -12.27 -9.06 -12.65
C TYR A 407 -10.77 -9.39 -12.82
N ASP A 408 -9.90 -8.40 -12.66
CA ASP A 408 -8.45 -8.56 -12.77
C ASP A 408 -7.91 -9.43 -11.62
N GLU A 409 -8.40 -9.21 -10.39
CA GLU A 409 -8.10 -10.07 -9.22
C GLU A 409 -8.51 -11.53 -9.46
N ARG A 410 -9.75 -11.78 -9.92
CA ARG A 410 -10.23 -13.13 -10.26
C ARG A 410 -9.39 -13.78 -11.35
N THR A 411 -8.95 -13.02 -12.35
CA THR A 411 -8.14 -13.53 -13.46
C THR A 411 -6.74 -13.95 -12.98
N GLY A 412 -6.13 -13.19 -12.07
CA GLY A 412 -4.88 -13.55 -11.41
C GLY A 412 -4.99 -14.86 -10.61
N VAL A 413 -6.04 -14.98 -9.79
CA VAL A 413 -6.30 -16.19 -8.97
C VAL A 413 -6.55 -17.42 -9.84
N ASN A 414 -7.35 -17.31 -10.90
CA ASN A 414 -7.62 -18.41 -11.83
C ASN A 414 -6.37 -18.91 -12.58
N ARG A 415 -5.45 -18.00 -12.91
CA ARG A 415 -4.17 -18.35 -13.52
C ARG A 415 -3.28 -19.14 -12.55
N ALA A 416 -3.19 -18.68 -11.31
CA ALA A 416 -2.45 -19.38 -10.25
C ALA A 416 -3.03 -20.77 -9.93
N LEU A 417 -4.35 -20.91 -9.93
CA LEU A 417 -5.06 -22.17 -9.73
C LEU A 417 -4.77 -23.18 -10.85
N LYS A 418 -4.74 -22.71 -12.10
CA LYS A 418 -4.43 -23.55 -13.26
C LYS A 418 -2.98 -24.05 -13.24
N GLU A 419 -2.01 -23.17 -12.93
CA GLU A 419 -0.59 -23.53 -12.83
C GLU A 419 -0.34 -24.54 -11.70
N LYS A 420 -0.89 -24.33 -10.50
CA LYS A 420 -0.70 -25.26 -9.36
C LYS A 420 -1.39 -26.62 -9.56
N SER A 421 -2.56 -26.66 -10.21
CA SER A 421 -3.28 -27.93 -10.48
C SER A 421 -2.52 -28.86 -11.45
N ALA A 422 -1.78 -28.29 -12.40
CA ALA A 422 -0.94 -29.05 -13.33
C ALA A 422 0.26 -29.68 -12.60
N THR A 423 0.88 -28.95 -11.67
CA THR A 423 2.00 -29.44 -10.84
C THR A 423 1.58 -30.55 -9.89
N MET A 424 0.38 -30.47 -9.29
CA MET A 424 -0.18 -31.51 -8.41
C MET A 424 -0.37 -32.87 -9.13
N THR A 425 -0.66 -32.84 -10.42
CA THR A 425 -0.89 -34.07 -11.21
C THR A 425 0.44 -34.79 -11.48
N GLN A 426 1.53 -34.07 -11.69
CA GLN A 426 2.87 -34.65 -11.93
C GLN A 426 3.52 -35.24 -10.66
N LEU A 427 3.22 -34.68 -9.48
CA LEU A 427 3.77 -35.16 -8.20
C LEU A 427 3.08 -36.42 -7.66
N LYS A 428 1.88 -36.76 -8.17
CA LYS A 428 1.11 -37.93 -7.72
C LYS A 428 1.55 -39.26 -8.36
N GLU A 429 2.35 -39.22 -9.43
CA GLU A 429 2.71 -40.42 -10.21
C GLU A 429 3.98 -41.16 -9.70
N SER A 430 4.70 -40.63 -8.71
CA SER A 430 6.07 -41.06 -8.37
C SER A 430 6.26 -41.76 -7.01
N ILE A 431 5.21 -42.35 -6.42
CA ILE A 431 5.29 -43.01 -5.10
C ILE A 431 5.25 -44.54 -5.25
N ALA A 432 6.32 -45.22 -4.81
CA ALA A 432 6.38 -46.67 -4.62
C ALA A 432 6.67 -47.02 -3.14
N GLU A 433 6.01 -48.04 -2.61
CA GLU A 433 6.02 -48.44 -1.19
C GLU A 433 7.22 -49.34 -0.82
N LEU A 434 7.89 -49.07 0.32
CA LEU A 434 8.70 -50.05 1.05
C LEU A 434 8.70 -49.82 2.58
N ASN A 435 9.00 -50.92 3.28
CA ASN A 435 8.69 -51.27 4.67
C ASN A 435 9.75 -50.84 5.70
N TYR A 436 9.32 -50.58 6.95
CA TYR A 436 10.03 -50.52 8.27
C TYR A 436 9.96 -49.19 9.05
N SER A 437 10.02 -49.28 10.39
CA SER A 437 9.53 -48.30 11.38
C SER A 437 10.64 -47.65 12.24
N PRO A 438 10.48 -46.36 12.67
CA PRO A 438 11.51 -45.52 13.32
C PRO A 438 12.15 -45.98 14.66
N ASN A 439 11.60 -46.97 15.38
CA ASN A 439 12.04 -47.25 16.76
C ASN A 439 13.33 -48.09 16.89
N GLU A 440 13.83 -48.71 15.82
CA GLU A 440 15.05 -49.55 15.87
C GLU A 440 16.38 -48.76 15.71
N LEU A 441 16.31 -47.50 15.28
CA LEU A 441 17.48 -46.67 14.97
C LEU A 441 18.12 -46.00 16.20
N LEU A 442 17.32 -45.74 17.25
CA LEU A 442 17.74 -44.95 18.42
C LEU A 442 18.61 -45.74 19.42
N GLU A 443 18.44 -47.07 19.52
CA GLU A 443 19.24 -47.89 20.44
C GLU A 443 20.68 -48.14 19.94
N LYS A 444 20.88 -48.16 18.62
CA LYS A 444 22.19 -48.47 18.02
C LYS A 444 23.20 -47.33 18.19
N ILE A 445 22.73 -46.08 18.14
CA ILE A 445 23.55 -44.86 18.30
C ILE A 445 24.16 -44.78 19.70
N LYS A 446 23.35 -44.99 20.75
CA LYS A 446 23.81 -44.95 22.16
C LYS A 446 24.89 -45.97 22.50
N SER A 447 24.93 -47.11 21.82
CA SER A 447 25.89 -48.19 22.10
C SER A 447 27.31 -47.88 21.60
N LEU A 448 27.45 -47.01 20.59
CA LEU A 448 28.72 -46.71 19.92
C LEU A 448 29.46 -45.54 20.59
N GLU A 449 28.73 -44.60 21.20
CA GLU A 449 29.33 -43.45 21.92
C GLU A 449 30.03 -43.88 23.21
N ASN A 450 29.48 -44.86 23.94
CA ASN A 450 30.09 -45.36 25.18
C ASN A 450 31.43 -46.08 24.96
N LYS A 451 31.64 -46.72 23.80
CA LYS A 451 32.91 -47.39 23.47
C LYS A 451 34.05 -46.42 23.10
N LYS A 452 33.71 -45.19 22.71
CA LYS A 452 34.69 -44.14 22.37
C LYS A 452 35.39 -43.60 23.63
N GLY A 453 34.66 -43.38 24.72
CA GLY A 453 35.19 -42.79 25.96
C GLY A 453 36.19 -43.68 26.72
N GLU A 454 36.02 -45.01 26.71
CA GLU A 454 36.93 -45.92 27.44
C GLU A 454 38.34 -46.00 26.82
N MET A 455 38.47 -45.73 25.52
CA MET A 455 39.75 -45.78 24.80
C MET A 455 40.61 -44.53 25.05
N GLU A 456 40.00 -43.38 25.33
CA GLU A 456 40.71 -42.12 25.59
C GLU A 456 41.35 -42.09 26.98
N GLY A 457 40.75 -42.72 27.99
CA GLY A 457 41.30 -42.80 29.35
C GLY A 457 42.59 -43.62 29.49
N LYS A 458 42.79 -44.65 28.68
CA LYS A 458 44.01 -45.48 28.70
C LYS A 458 45.22 -44.78 28.09
N LYS A 459 45.01 -43.80 27.20
CA LYS A 459 46.07 -43.03 26.54
C LYS A 459 46.81 -42.08 27.49
N SER A 460 46.10 -41.49 28.46
CA SER A 460 46.67 -40.52 29.42
C SER A 460 47.53 -41.19 30.50
N MET A 461 47.16 -42.38 30.95
CA MET A 461 47.81 -43.05 32.09
C MET A 461 49.21 -43.61 31.77
N PHE A 462 49.50 -43.91 30.50
CA PHE A 462 50.83 -44.36 30.06
C PHE A 462 51.82 -43.21 29.81
N LEU A 463 51.32 -41.97 29.60
CA LEU A 463 52.17 -40.80 29.35
C LEU A 463 52.95 -40.37 30.61
N ASP A 464 52.30 -40.41 31.79
CA ASP A 464 52.87 -39.90 33.04
C ASP A 464 53.90 -40.83 33.69
N GLN A 465 53.81 -42.14 33.45
CA GLN A 465 54.78 -43.10 33.97
C GLN A 465 56.13 -43.05 33.24
N ALA A 466 56.15 -42.60 31.98
CA ALA A 466 57.37 -42.49 31.18
C ALA A 466 58.26 -41.29 31.58
N VAL A 467 57.66 -40.21 32.10
CA VAL A 467 58.37 -38.95 32.40
C VAL A 467 59.21 -39.03 33.68
N ASN A 468 58.71 -39.68 34.73
CA ASN A 468 59.34 -39.67 36.06
C ASN A 468 60.56 -40.60 36.20
N ILE A 469 60.72 -41.60 35.32
CA ILE A 469 61.88 -42.50 35.31
C ILE A 469 63.09 -41.86 34.61
N ARG A 470 62.86 -40.90 33.70
CA ARG A 470 63.92 -40.29 32.87
C ARG A 470 64.67 -39.16 33.58
N ILE A 471 64.00 -38.38 34.45
CA ILE A 471 64.60 -37.23 35.15
C ILE A 471 65.73 -37.65 36.10
N LYS A 472 65.62 -38.80 36.78
CA LYS A 472 66.63 -39.26 37.76
C LYS A 472 67.90 -39.88 37.15
N LYS A 473 67.93 -40.18 35.85
CA LYS A 473 69.12 -40.70 35.16
C LYS A 473 69.97 -39.61 34.53
N LEU A 474 69.37 -38.50 34.11
CA LEU A 474 70.02 -37.43 33.35
C LEU A 474 71.15 -36.72 34.13
N ASP A 475 71.00 -36.53 35.46
CA ASP A 475 71.97 -35.79 36.29
C ASP A 475 73.35 -36.48 36.47
N ASN A 476 73.44 -37.81 36.30
CA ASN A 476 74.72 -38.55 36.46
C ASN A 476 75.39 -38.91 35.12
N GLU A 477 74.73 -38.58 34.01
CA GLU A 477 75.00 -39.13 32.68
C GLU A 477 75.54 -38.02 31.74
N GLU A 478 75.23 -36.74 32.03
CA GLU A 478 75.72 -35.50 31.37
C GLU A 478 77.24 -35.47 31.12
N GLU A 479 78.04 -35.94 32.07
CA GLU A 479 79.51 -35.85 32.02
C GLU A 479 80.16 -37.04 31.28
N ARG A 480 79.47 -38.18 31.18
CA ARG A 480 79.87 -39.31 30.32
C ARG A 480 79.32 -39.17 28.90
N PHE A 481 78.30 -38.33 28.71
CA PHE A 481 77.60 -38.20 27.44
C PHE A 481 78.43 -37.55 26.33
N GLN A 482 79.41 -36.68 26.57
CA GLN A 482 80.08 -36.01 25.45
C GLN A 482 80.92 -36.94 24.54
N ASP A 483 81.56 -37.96 25.10
CA ASP A 483 82.39 -38.90 24.34
C ASP A 483 81.60 -40.11 23.82
N GLU A 484 80.65 -40.60 24.61
CA GLU A 484 79.71 -41.65 24.20
C GLU A 484 78.73 -41.11 23.13
N MET A 485 78.43 -39.79 23.11
CA MET A 485 77.50 -39.12 22.17
C MET A 485 77.86 -39.33 20.70
N ASN A 486 79.15 -39.35 20.34
CA ASN A 486 79.56 -39.47 18.94
C ASN A 486 79.46 -40.92 18.42
N ARG A 487 79.78 -41.91 19.27
CA ARG A 487 79.64 -43.33 18.92
C ARG A 487 78.17 -43.76 18.96
N ILE A 488 77.44 -43.34 20.00
CA ILE A 488 75.99 -43.50 20.08
C ILE A 488 75.31 -42.78 18.91
N ARG A 489 75.79 -41.64 18.40
CA ARG A 489 75.16 -40.98 17.23
C ARG A 489 75.03 -41.90 16.02
N LEU A 490 76.08 -42.64 15.66
CA LEU A 490 76.09 -43.55 14.52
C LEU A 490 75.26 -44.82 14.76
N GLU A 491 75.33 -45.41 15.96
CA GLU A 491 74.45 -46.51 16.37
C GLU A 491 72.98 -46.08 16.51
N HIS A 492 72.74 -44.82 16.91
CA HIS A 492 71.42 -44.21 17.04
C HIS A 492 70.85 -43.83 15.68
N GLU A 493 71.65 -43.41 14.70
CA GLU A 493 71.18 -43.23 13.32
C GLU A 493 70.70 -44.56 12.73
N SER A 494 71.46 -45.64 12.96
CA SER A 494 71.12 -47.00 12.50
C SER A 494 69.91 -47.57 13.26
N SER A 495 69.87 -47.44 14.59
CA SER A 495 68.72 -47.86 15.41
C SER A 495 67.47 -47.01 15.13
N LYS A 496 67.63 -45.73 14.79
CA LYS A 496 66.52 -44.85 14.40
C LYS A 496 65.97 -45.27 13.04
N GLN A 497 66.83 -45.68 12.11
CA GLN A 497 66.38 -46.25 10.84
C GLN A 497 65.64 -47.58 11.06
N GLU A 498 66.15 -48.47 11.91
CA GLU A 498 65.46 -49.73 12.28
C GLU A 498 64.11 -49.48 12.98
N ILE A 499 64.02 -48.45 13.84
CA ILE A 499 62.77 -48.02 14.47
C ILE A 499 61.81 -47.42 13.44
N TYR A 500 62.29 -46.64 12.47
CA TYR A 500 61.46 -46.12 11.37
C TYR A 500 60.93 -47.25 10.49
N ASP A 501 61.76 -48.21 10.13
CA ASP A 501 61.37 -49.36 9.30
C ASP A 501 60.42 -50.30 10.07
N TRP A 502 60.63 -50.47 11.38
CA TRP A 502 59.69 -51.18 12.26
C TRP A 502 58.35 -50.43 12.40
N PHE A 503 58.38 -49.10 12.56
CA PHE A 503 57.18 -48.26 12.64
C PHE A 503 56.38 -48.26 11.34
N GLU A 504 57.01 -48.13 10.17
CA GLU A 504 56.33 -48.18 8.88
C GLU A 504 55.77 -49.59 8.60
N ASN A 505 56.46 -50.66 9.00
CA ASN A 505 55.90 -52.02 8.91
C ASN A 505 54.69 -52.20 9.83
N GLN A 506 54.74 -51.76 11.10
CA GLN A 506 53.60 -51.85 12.01
C GLN A 506 52.43 -50.96 11.56
N LYS A 507 52.71 -49.78 11.02
CA LYS A 507 51.71 -48.89 10.42
C LYS A 507 51.04 -49.55 9.21
N THR A 508 51.81 -50.20 8.34
CA THR A 508 51.28 -50.95 7.19
C THR A 508 50.44 -52.16 7.63
N GLU A 509 50.87 -52.86 8.69
CA GLU A 509 50.16 -54.02 9.24
C GLU A 509 48.86 -53.62 9.96
N ILE A 510 48.85 -52.49 10.67
CA ILE A 510 47.65 -51.89 11.27
C ILE A 510 46.72 -51.37 10.17
N HIS A 511 47.25 -50.71 9.14
CA HIS A 511 46.47 -50.22 8.01
C HIS A 511 45.74 -51.37 7.29
N SER A 512 46.47 -52.44 6.97
CA SER A 512 45.91 -53.65 6.36
C SER A 512 44.87 -54.35 7.25
N LYS A 513 45.05 -54.37 8.58
CA LYS A 513 44.08 -55.01 9.51
C LYS A 513 42.79 -54.19 9.72
N PHE A 514 42.80 -52.89 9.42
CA PHE A 514 41.67 -51.99 9.65
C PHE A 514 40.97 -51.51 8.37
N GLU A 515 41.65 -51.39 7.22
CA GLU A 515 41.03 -50.95 5.94
C GLU A 515 39.85 -51.84 5.52
N ASP A 516 40.01 -53.17 5.57
CA ASP A 516 38.98 -54.13 5.16
C ASP A 516 37.69 -54.06 6.01
N LYS A 517 37.78 -53.51 7.23
CA LYS A 517 36.64 -53.35 8.15
C LYS A 517 36.13 -51.92 8.22
N TYR A 518 36.98 -50.92 7.98
CA TYR A 518 36.64 -49.51 8.10
C TYR A 518 35.93 -48.97 6.85
N LEU A 519 36.33 -49.43 5.65
CA LEU A 519 35.76 -49.00 4.38
C LEU A 519 34.26 -49.38 4.21
N PRO A 520 33.81 -50.59 4.59
CA PRO A 520 32.39 -50.95 4.56
C PRO A 520 31.55 -50.11 5.53
N LEU A 521 32.09 -49.79 6.72
CA LEU A 521 31.42 -48.99 7.74
C LEU A 521 31.21 -47.53 7.30
N ILE A 522 32.20 -46.91 6.65
CA ILE A 522 32.04 -45.56 6.07
C ILE A 522 31.00 -45.58 4.94
N THR A 523 31.03 -46.62 4.12
CA THR A 523 30.09 -46.77 2.99
C THR A 523 28.66 -46.95 3.50
N GLU A 524 28.46 -47.76 4.54
CA GLU A 524 27.15 -47.98 5.16
C GLU A 524 26.63 -46.72 5.86
N LEU A 525 27.50 -45.99 6.56
CA LEU A 525 27.14 -44.75 7.27
C LEU A 525 26.75 -43.63 6.29
N SER A 526 27.47 -43.50 5.17
CA SER A 526 27.14 -42.54 4.10
C SER A 526 25.84 -42.91 3.36
N MET A 527 25.57 -44.20 3.12
CA MET A 527 24.30 -44.66 2.57
C MET A 527 23.12 -44.36 3.51
N LEU A 528 23.27 -44.61 4.81
CA LEU A 528 22.22 -44.33 5.81
C LEU A 528 21.95 -42.83 5.97
N GLN A 529 22.99 -41.99 5.91
CA GLN A 529 22.84 -40.53 5.95
C GLN A 529 22.10 -39.99 4.72
N GLU A 530 22.37 -40.53 3.53
CA GLU A 530 21.67 -40.14 2.31
C GLU A 530 20.20 -40.61 2.34
N GLN A 531 19.92 -41.82 2.85
CA GLN A 531 18.56 -42.31 3.05
C GLN A 531 17.78 -41.46 4.06
N HIS A 532 18.40 -41.04 5.16
CA HIS A 532 17.77 -40.15 6.14
C HIS A 532 17.47 -38.77 5.55
N LYS A 533 18.37 -38.22 4.73
CA LYS A 533 18.14 -36.97 4.00
C LYS A 533 16.98 -37.08 3.00
N GLN A 534 16.87 -38.22 2.31
CA GLN A 534 15.74 -38.50 1.42
C GLN A 534 14.43 -38.62 2.19
N TYR A 535 14.42 -39.28 3.35
CA TYR A 535 13.27 -39.36 4.24
C TYR A 535 12.81 -37.96 4.72
N GLN A 536 13.73 -37.12 5.18
CA GLN A 536 13.43 -35.74 5.59
C GLN A 536 12.86 -34.90 4.43
N ASN A 537 13.38 -35.06 3.22
CA ASN A 537 12.85 -34.38 2.04
C ASN A 537 11.44 -34.88 1.68
N GLN A 538 11.17 -36.18 1.83
CA GLN A 538 9.86 -36.76 1.58
C GLN A 538 8.81 -36.32 2.62
N GLU A 539 9.17 -36.22 3.90
CA GLU A 539 8.30 -35.72 4.96
C GLU A 539 7.92 -34.24 4.74
N LYS A 540 8.91 -33.39 4.43
CA LYS A 540 8.66 -31.99 4.01
C LYS A 540 7.80 -31.90 2.76
N THR A 541 7.99 -32.80 1.80
CA THR A 541 7.16 -32.84 0.58
C THR A 541 5.72 -33.23 0.91
N ARG A 542 5.52 -34.14 1.87
CA ARG A 542 4.19 -34.57 2.31
C ARG A 542 3.43 -33.46 3.03
N GLU A 543 4.10 -32.74 3.92
CA GLU A 543 3.56 -31.54 4.59
C GLU A 543 3.22 -30.45 3.57
N LEU A 544 4.10 -30.22 2.59
CA LEU A 544 3.89 -29.24 1.53
C LEU A 544 2.70 -29.61 0.62
N VAL A 545 2.49 -30.90 0.35
CA VAL A 545 1.33 -31.40 -0.41
C VAL A 545 0.03 -31.17 0.36
N GLU A 546 0.03 -31.38 1.68
CA GLU A 546 -1.13 -31.13 2.53
C GLU A 546 -1.43 -29.62 2.66
N GLN A 547 -0.38 -28.79 2.79
CA GLN A 547 -0.50 -27.33 2.74
C GLN A 547 -1.09 -26.86 1.41
N PHE A 548 -0.57 -27.34 0.28
CA PHE A 548 -1.11 -26.99 -1.04
C PHE A 548 -2.53 -27.51 -1.27
N HIS A 549 -2.91 -28.63 -0.67
CA HIS A 549 -4.29 -29.11 -0.70
C HIS A 549 -5.23 -28.13 0.01
N ASN A 550 -4.87 -27.69 1.22
CA ASN A 550 -5.63 -26.74 2.00
C ASN A 550 -5.68 -25.36 1.34
N GLU A 551 -4.57 -24.88 0.78
CA GLU A 551 -4.52 -23.63 -0.02
C GLU A 551 -5.44 -23.70 -1.25
N CYS A 552 -5.48 -24.85 -1.95
CA CYS A 552 -6.36 -25.00 -3.11
C CYS A 552 -7.85 -24.98 -2.72
N LEU A 553 -8.21 -25.52 -1.55
CA LEU A 553 -9.57 -25.41 -1.01
C LEU A 553 -9.91 -23.95 -0.68
N MET A 554 -9.01 -23.21 -0.03
CA MET A 554 -9.17 -21.80 0.30
C MET A 554 -9.30 -20.92 -0.95
N LEU A 555 -8.44 -21.12 -1.96
CA LEU A 555 -8.48 -20.38 -3.22
C LEU A 555 -9.73 -20.68 -4.05
N LYS A 556 -10.25 -21.91 -3.96
CA LYS A 556 -11.52 -22.27 -4.59
C LYS A 556 -12.68 -21.53 -3.93
N GLU A 557 -12.73 -21.50 -2.59
CA GLU A 557 -13.72 -20.69 -1.87
C GLU A 557 -13.58 -19.19 -2.18
N GLU A 558 -12.37 -18.66 -2.29
CA GLU A 558 -12.14 -17.25 -2.63
C GLU A 558 -12.60 -16.93 -4.06
N THR A 559 -12.38 -17.84 -5.00
CA THR A 559 -12.87 -17.74 -6.39
C THR A 559 -14.39 -17.73 -6.47
N ASP A 560 -15.06 -18.56 -5.67
CA ASP A 560 -16.52 -18.61 -5.58
C ASP A 560 -17.06 -17.30 -4.98
N LYS A 561 -16.40 -16.78 -3.94
CA LYS A 561 -16.77 -15.51 -3.31
C LYS A 561 -16.60 -14.31 -4.27
N LEU A 562 -15.48 -14.24 -5.00
CA LEU A 562 -15.23 -13.19 -6.01
C LEU A 562 -16.21 -13.29 -7.19
N SER A 563 -16.56 -14.50 -7.63
CA SER A 563 -17.57 -14.70 -8.68
C SER A 563 -18.94 -14.20 -8.24
N ASN A 564 -19.34 -14.46 -6.99
CA ASN A 564 -20.58 -13.96 -6.43
C ASN A 564 -20.59 -12.42 -6.30
N ALA A 565 -19.46 -11.81 -5.94
CA ALA A 565 -19.34 -10.35 -5.86
C ALA A 565 -19.49 -9.68 -7.25
N LEU A 566 -18.93 -10.29 -8.31
CA LEU A 566 -19.12 -9.82 -9.69
C LEU A 566 -20.59 -9.88 -10.12
N THR A 567 -21.30 -10.98 -9.81
CA THR A 567 -22.74 -11.10 -10.06
C THR A 567 -23.55 -10.08 -9.26
N GLY A 568 -23.12 -9.77 -8.03
CA GLY A 568 -23.72 -8.74 -7.18
C GLY A 568 -23.57 -7.33 -7.75
N LEU A 569 -22.39 -7.00 -8.30
CA LEU A 569 -22.15 -5.73 -8.99
C LEU A 569 -22.98 -5.57 -10.27
N GLU A 570 -23.14 -6.65 -11.05
CA GLU A 570 -24.02 -6.64 -12.22
C GLU A 570 -25.48 -6.37 -11.82
N LYS A 571 -25.98 -7.03 -10.76
CA LYS A 571 -27.32 -6.77 -10.22
C LYS A 571 -27.49 -5.35 -9.69
N LEU A 572 -26.49 -4.81 -9.00
CA LEU A 572 -26.51 -3.42 -8.51
C LEU A 572 -26.59 -2.43 -9.67
N LYS A 573 -25.79 -2.65 -10.71
CA LYS A 573 -25.83 -1.86 -11.94
C LYS A 573 -27.23 -1.91 -12.59
N GLU A 574 -27.82 -3.10 -12.71
CA GLU A 574 -29.18 -3.26 -13.23
C GLU A 574 -30.23 -2.56 -12.37
N ASN A 575 -30.12 -2.64 -11.04
CA ASN A 575 -31.08 -2.00 -10.14
C ASN A 575 -31.01 -0.47 -10.20
N LEU A 576 -29.80 0.10 -10.23
CA LEU A 576 -29.63 1.55 -10.40
C LEU A 576 -30.14 2.04 -11.77
N LEU A 577 -29.99 1.23 -12.82
CA LEU A 577 -30.55 1.52 -14.14
C LEU A 577 -32.09 1.41 -14.19
N LYS A 578 -32.74 0.72 -13.24
CA LYS A 578 -34.21 0.64 -13.14
C LYS A 578 -34.83 1.83 -12.42
N GLU A 579 -34.03 2.61 -11.68
CA GLU A 579 -34.45 3.82 -10.97
C GLU A 579 -34.36 5.08 -11.85
N LEU A 580 -34.34 4.92 -13.17
CA LEU A 580 -34.34 6.06 -14.10
C LEU A 580 -35.61 6.91 -13.88
N PRO A 581 -35.47 8.23 -13.62
CA PRO A 581 -36.62 9.10 -13.34
C PRO A 581 -37.54 9.35 -14.56
N ILE A 582 -37.15 8.88 -15.76
CA ILE A 582 -37.96 8.94 -16.97
C ILE A 582 -38.65 7.59 -17.17
N LYS A 583 -39.97 7.58 -17.10
CA LYS A 583 -40.80 6.37 -17.26
C LYS A 583 -40.53 5.66 -18.60
N ASP A 584 -40.39 4.33 -18.54
CA ASP A 584 -40.18 3.41 -19.67
C ASP A 584 -38.84 3.58 -20.43
N LEU A 585 -37.87 4.31 -19.86
CA LEU A 585 -36.53 4.49 -20.42
C LEU A 585 -35.54 3.44 -19.89
N GLU A 586 -34.75 2.82 -20.76
CA GLU A 586 -33.73 1.84 -20.40
C GLU A 586 -32.43 2.06 -21.19
N ILE A 587 -31.29 1.70 -20.62
CA ILE A 587 -29.99 1.69 -21.32
C ILE A 587 -29.56 0.24 -21.53
N LYS A 588 -29.51 -0.22 -22.79
CA LYS A 588 -29.04 -1.56 -23.16
C LYS A 588 -27.89 -1.43 -24.14
N GLU A 589 -26.78 -2.12 -23.88
CA GLU A 589 -25.61 -2.19 -24.77
C GLU A 589 -25.04 -0.82 -25.23
N GLY A 590 -25.21 0.22 -24.41
CA GLY A 590 -24.74 1.58 -24.75
C GLY A 590 -25.68 2.36 -25.68
N GLU A 591 -26.94 1.93 -25.82
CA GLU A 591 -28.00 2.66 -26.51
C GLU A 591 -29.19 2.92 -25.58
N ILE A 592 -29.91 4.02 -25.83
CA ILE A 592 -31.11 4.39 -25.08
C ILE A 592 -32.32 3.73 -25.76
N TYR A 593 -33.13 3.03 -24.98
CA TYR A 593 -34.39 2.42 -25.38
C TYR A 593 -35.54 3.10 -24.65
N CYS A 594 -36.66 3.27 -25.33
CA CYS A 594 -37.94 3.64 -24.72
C CYS A 594 -38.99 2.62 -25.18
N LYS A 595 -39.63 1.91 -24.23
CA LYS A 595 -40.59 0.82 -24.54
C LYS A 595 -40.03 -0.21 -25.55
N ASP A 596 -38.79 -0.65 -25.33
CA ASP A 596 -38.05 -1.58 -26.21
C ASP A 596 -37.73 -1.08 -27.63
N ILE A 597 -37.95 0.21 -27.92
CA ILE A 597 -37.57 0.83 -29.19
C ILE A 597 -36.32 1.68 -28.98
N VAL A 598 -35.29 1.48 -29.80
CA VAL A 598 -34.06 2.30 -29.82
C VAL A 598 -34.43 3.76 -30.06
N PHE A 599 -33.83 4.70 -29.31
CA PHE A 599 -34.14 6.13 -29.38
C PHE A 599 -34.18 6.68 -30.80
N ASP A 600 -33.19 6.36 -31.65
CA ASP A 600 -33.11 6.85 -33.04
C ASP A 600 -34.25 6.34 -33.93
N LYS A 601 -34.98 5.30 -33.50
CA LYS A 601 -36.15 4.73 -34.20
C LYS A 601 -37.48 5.21 -33.63
N LEU A 602 -37.48 5.96 -32.53
CA LEU A 602 -38.68 6.60 -32.01
C LEU A 602 -39.17 7.67 -32.98
N ASN A 603 -40.46 7.96 -32.94
CA ASN A 603 -40.97 9.12 -33.68
C ASN A 603 -40.45 10.42 -33.05
N THR A 604 -40.45 11.49 -33.84
CA THR A 604 -39.97 12.81 -33.45
C THR A 604 -40.56 13.30 -32.13
N ALA A 605 -41.86 13.10 -31.90
CA ALA A 605 -42.53 13.54 -30.69
C ALA A 605 -42.04 12.82 -29.43
N GLU A 606 -41.78 11.52 -29.53
CA GLU A 606 -41.22 10.75 -28.42
C GLU A 606 -39.76 11.13 -28.14
N GLN A 607 -38.94 11.36 -29.17
CA GLN A 607 -37.55 11.82 -29.00
C GLN A 607 -37.48 13.17 -28.31
N VAL A 608 -38.29 14.13 -28.78
CA VAL A 608 -38.41 15.47 -28.22
C VAL A 608 -38.87 15.42 -26.78
N LYS A 609 -39.88 14.60 -26.48
CA LYS A 609 -40.38 14.43 -25.10
C LYS A 609 -39.27 13.95 -24.17
N ILE A 610 -38.51 12.93 -24.56
CA ILE A 610 -37.39 12.42 -23.75
C ILE A 610 -36.34 13.51 -23.52
N ALA A 611 -35.95 14.26 -24.57
CA ALA A 611 -34.96 15.33 -24.45
C ALA A 611 -35.40 16.43 -23.48
N VAL A 612 -36.68 16.79 -23.47
CA VAL A 612 -37.25 17.78 -22.54
C VAL A 612 -37.31 17.23 -21.11
N GLU A 613 -37.67 15.96 -20.91
CA GLU A 613 -37.67 15.32 -19.58
C GLU A 613 -36.26 15.20 -18.99
N VAL A 614 -35.25 14.87 -19.82
CA VAL A 614 -33.83 14.86 -19.40
C VAL A 614 -33.40 16.24 -18.91
N ALA A 615 -33.75 17.28 -19.65
CA ALA A 615 -33.45 18.66 -19.28
C ALA A 615 -34.20 19.10 -18.01
N LYS A 616 -35.44 18.60 -17.81
CA LYS A 616 -36.25 18.84 -16.62
C LYS A 616 -35.67 18.21 -15.36
N ILE A 617 -35.10 17.00 -15.43
CA ILE A 617 -34.43 16.35 -14.29
C ILE A 617 -33.24 17.18 -13.78
N ARG A 618 -32.59 17.93 -14.68
CA ARG A 618 -31.47 18.82 -14.37
C ARG A 618 -31.86 20.25 -14.02
N ALA A 619 -33.09 20.66 -14.30
CA ALA A 619 -33.55 21.99 -13.92
C ALA A 619 -33.71 22.04 -12.39
N SER A 620 -32.91 22.88 -11.72
CA SER A 620 -33.06 23.15 -10.27
C SER A 620 -34.29 24.05 -10.01
N GLU A 621 -34.48 24.53 -8.78
CA GLU A 621 -35.68 25.24 -8.31
C GLU A 621 -36.14 26.41 -9.22
N LEU A 622 -35.22 27.08 -9.93
CA LEU A 622 -35.53 28.19 -10.85
C LEU A 622 -36.17 27.75 -12.18
N GLY A 623 -36.08 26.47 -12.57
CA GLY A 623 -36.77 25.93 -13.73
C GLY A 623 -36.41 26.51 -15.11
N ILE A 624 -35.34 27.32 -15.21
CA ILE A 624 -34.92 27.99 -16.44
C ILE A 624 -33.96 27.15 -17.27
N ILE A 625 -34.18 27.07 -18.59
CA ILE A 625 -33.29 26.39 -19.53
C ILE A 625 -32.98 27.31 -20.72
N CYS A 626 -31.69 27.55 -20.95
CA CYS A 626 -31.18 28.26 -22.12
C CYS A 626 -30.92 27.25 -23.26
N VAL A 627 -31.66 27.38 -24.35
CA VAL A 627 -31.60 26.47 -25.50
C VAL A 627 -30.99 27.21 -26.69
N ASP A 628 -29.87 26.73 -27.19
CA ASP A 628 -29.23 27.28 -28.39
C ASP A 628 -29.28 26.29 -29.56
N GLY A 629 -29.36 26.83 -30.77
CA GLY A 629 -29.24 26.09 -32.02
C GLY A 629 -30.53 25.42 -32.50
N ILE A 630 -31.70 25.98 -32.19
CA ILE A 630 -32.98 25.36 -32.55
C ILE A 630 -33.20 25.24 -34.07
N GLU A 631 -32.47 26.01 -34.88
CA GLU A 631 -32.46 25.91 -36.35
C GLU A 631 -31.95 24.56 -36.88
N ARG A 632 -31.34 23.74 -36.02
CA ARG A 632 -30.94 22.36 -36.34
C ARG A 632 -32.12 21.40 -36.39
N LEU A 633 -33.27 21.79 -35.84
CA LEU A 633 -34.50 21.02 -35.90
C LEU A 633 -35.30 21.41 -37.13
N ASP A 634 -35.90 20.44 -37.82
CA ASP A 634 -36.88 20.74 -38.85
C ASP A 634 -38.15 21.36 -38.24
N LYS A 635 -39.03 21.87 -39.11
CA LYS A 635 -40.23 22.62 -38.72
C LYS A 635 -41.17 21.80 -37.82
N ASP A 636 -41.33 20.51 -38.09
CA ASP A 636 -42.25 19.66 -37.35
C ASP A 636 -41.66 19.31 -35.97
N THR A 637 -40.37 18.96 -35.94
CA THR A 637 -39.62 18.73 -34.70
C THR A 637 -39.59 19.97 -33.80
N PHE A 638 -39.44 21.17 -34.37
CA PHE A 638 -39.47 22.43 -33.62
C PHE A 638 -40.84 22.71 -32.98
N ASN A 639 -41.93 22.50 -33.72
CA ASN A 639 -43.29 22.71 -33.21
C ASN A 639 -43.61 21.75 -32.05
N GLU A 640 -43.17 20.50 -32.19
CA GLU A 640 -43.31 19.49 -31.14
C GLU A 640 -42.46 19.85 -29.92
N PHE A 641 -41.21 20.30 -30.14
CA PHE A 641 -40.32 20.78 -29.07
C PHE A 641 -40.95 21.93 -28.31
N LYS A 642 -41.48 22.93 -29.02
CA LYS A 642 -42.15 24.07 -28.41
C LYS A 642 -43.36 23.64 -27.58
N THR A 643 -44.18 22.72 -28.08
CA THR A 643 -45.35 22.20 -27.36
C THR A 643 -44.93 21.52 -26.07
N LYS A 644 -43.96 20.59 -26.13
CA LYS A 644 -43.45 19.88 -24.95
C LYS A 644 -42.71 20.79 -23.97
N ALA A 645 -42.00 21.79 -24.46
CA ALA A 645 -41.35 22.79 -23.63
C ALA A 645 -42.38 23.55 -22.77
N ILE A 646 -43.48 24.01 -23.37
CA ILE A 646 -44.55 24.72 -22.66
C ILE A 646 -45.25 23.82 -21.63
N ASP A 647 -45.52 22.55 -22.01
CA ASP A 647 -46.17 21.57 -21.14
C ASP A 647 -45.28 21.14 -19.96
N SER A 648 -43.96 21.20 -20.11
CA SER A 648 -43.01 20.72 -19.09
C SER A 648 -43.03 21.53 -17.78
N GLY A 649 -43.53 22.77 -17.84
CA GLY A 649 -43.50 23.74 -16.74
C GLY A 649 -42.22 24.59 -16.68
N LEU A 650 -41.20 24.24 -17.46
CA LEU A 650 -39.92 24.96 -17.52
C LEU A 650 -40.05 26.32 -18.21
N GLN A 651 -39.19 27.26 -17.82
CA GLN A 651 -39.02 28.52 -18.52
C GLN A 651 -37.88 28.40 -19.54
N MET A 652 -38.19 28.40 -20.83
CA MET A 652 -37.19 28.22 -21.88
C MET A 652 -36.90 29.52 -22.63
N ILE A 653 -35.61 29.87 -22.72
CA ILE A 653 -35.11 30.96 -23.55
C ILE A 653 -34.34 30.34 -24.70
N VAL A 654 -34.89 30.47 -25.90
CA VAL A 654 -34.49 29.73 -27.09
C VAL A 654 -33.96 30.68 -28.14
N THR A 655 -32.78 30.41 -28.70
CA THR A 655 -32.22 31.19 -29.82
C THR A 655 -32.40 30.47 -31.15
N LYS A 656 -32.73 31.24 -32.19
CA LYS A 656 -32.87 30.74 -33.57
C LYS A 656 -32.18 31.68 -34.55
N VAL A 657 -31.44 31.12 -35.49
CA VAL A 657 -30.88 31.90 -36.61
C VAL A 657 -31.98 32.20 -37.63
N GLY A 658 -32.11 33.47 -38.01
CA GLY A 658 -33.05 33.95 -39.03
C GLY A 658 -32.48 35.10 -39.86
N ASP A 659 -33.26 35.59 -40.81
CA ASP A 659 -32.81 36.63 -41.78
C ASP A 659 -33.12 38.07 -41.33
N SER A 660 -33.85 38.24 -40.24
CA SER A 660 -34.27 39.54 -39.70
C SER A 660 -33.30 40.10 -38.64
N ASP A 661 -33.50 41.37 -38.29
CA ASP A 661 -32.89 41.96 -37.09
C ASP A 661 -33.37 41.22 -35.82
N LEU A 662 -32.69 41.45 -34.69
CA LEU A 662 -32.99 40.76 -33.43
C LEU A 662 -34.45 40.99 -33.02
N ASN A 663 -35.22 39.91 -32.92
CA ASN A 663 -36.62 39.91 -32.49
C ASN A 663 -36.80 38.94 -31.33
N ILE A 664 -37.57 39.36 -30.32
CA ILE A 664 -37.91 38.55 -29.15
C ILE A 664 -39.42 38.30 -29.18
N HIS A 665 -39.79 37.03 -29.31
CA HIS A 665 -41.17 36.57 -29.27
C HIS A 665 -41.41 35.82 -27.96
N THR A 666 -42.22 36.42 -27.10
CA THR A 666 -42.59 35.80 -25.83
C THR A 666 -43.99 35.22 -25.93
N GLU A 667 -44.14 33.94 -25.62
CA GLU A 667 -45.46 33.36 -25.36
C GLU A 667 -45.78 33.40 -23.87
N LEU A 668 -46.69 34.31 -23.53
CA LEU A 668 -47.33 34.39 -22.22
C LEU A 668 -48.46 33.35 -22.16
N VAL A 669 -48.64 32.69 -21.02
CA VAL A 669 -49.82 31.83 -20.82
C VAL A 669 -51.00 32.71 -20.40
N ALA A 670 -52.16 32.41 -20.98
CA ALA A 670 -53.46 32.96 -20.60
C ALA A 670 -53.84 32.62 -19.15
#